data_AF-A0A356EA57-F1
#
_entry.id   AF-A0A356EA57-F1
#
_cell.length_a   1.000
_cell.length_b   1.000
_cell.length_c   1.000
_cell.angle_alpha   90.00
_cell.angle_beta   90.00
_cell.angle_gamma   90.00
#
_symmetry.space_group_name_H-M   'P 1'
#
loop_
_entity.id
_entity.type
_entity.pdbx_description
1 polymer ?
#
loop_
_entity_poly.entity_id
_entity_poly.type
_entity_poly.pdbx_seq_one_letter_code
_entity_poly.pdbx_strand_id
1 'polypeptide(L)'
;MEKINQQLQKVLYACLFCIGVPLLLVFWTKQTNHIVHIPTPPLSYFGLLLTLVGGGLMLWAMLELWRKGKGLPMNAFPPQNYVVSGAYAIFRHPIYVGAILISFGLSLYLDSSSGLWLISPLFTLFIVAYVLGFERKIIKRHFQNQSENHRTFFDLPSDSLQSLHLKQKVSLLLTVFLPWLVIYEAFIYIGMTQDSFYTEIALDHAIPFLDWTILFYIALYPLAFLLPFILPTQEQARHFALQSYVGMALIFYCYLVLPAAVNYQPIENTTIFTQLIHLSRETDGATAALPSFHVFWALMVYRYYALSLPRYRSLSCLLTVAIVISCLTTKSHTIADVLFGIIAYYLSRFRLPVYQSLLTLCEKISNSWHEWRWGKVRLINHGFYAAIGGFCGFLTMGYFLPDQIWILYAIGVAGFVGAGLWAQWVEGSSMLLRPFGYYGSVLGVIFAVVLIALFSAINFWQLMAVAALAASPIQFWGRCRCLVQGCCHGKPTHIAGIRFFHPKSRVTKLAGWQGQNLYPTQFYSMLANFFTFFLLWRLTGLDTSAAFIAGMYLILNGTFRFIEESLRGEPQTPHFIGMPVYQWLALISILIGIAFTGIDSPPLIAGGLSPSLWLHAVIYFVIILCAYGLDFPDSNAKFSRLTQE
;
A
#
# COMPACT_ATOMS: atom_id res chain seq x y z
N MET A 1 44.73 4.70 4.91
CA MET A 1 43.72 3.71 5.35
C MET A 1 42.29 4.20 5.11
N GLU A 2 41.93 5.43 5.47
CA GLU A 2 40.57 5.98 5.30
C GLU A 2 40.07 6.07 3.83
N LYS A 3 40.94 6.50 2.89
CA LYS A 3 40.62 6.51 1.45
C LYS A 3 40.43 5.10 0.85
N ILE A 4 41.18 4.10 1.31
CA ILE A 4 41.07 2.71 0.86
C ILE A 4 39.72 2.13 1.33
N ASN A 5 39.31 2.45 2.56
CA ASN A 5 38.00 2.07 3.09
C ASN A 5 36.85 2.70 2.26
N GLN A 6 36.96 3.97 1.88
CA GLN A 6 35.94 4.64 1.07
C GLN A 6 35.85 4.07 -0.37
N GLN A 7 36.98 3.76 -1.01
CA GLN A 7 36.98 3.12 -2.33
C GLN A 7 36.34 1.73 -2.28
N LEU A 8 36.70 0.92 -1.28
CA LEU A 8 36.10 -0.40 -1.07
C LEU A 8 34.58 -0.30 -0.88
N GLN A 9 34.10 0.65 -0.05
CA GLN A 9 32.67 0.88 0.13
C GLN A 9 31.95 1.23 -1.18
N LYS A 10 32.55 2.09 -2.02
CA LYS A 10 31.98 2.43 -3.34
C LYS A 10 31.93 1.23 -4.29
N VAL A 11 32.97 0.39 -4.29
CA VAL A 11 33.01 -0.83 -5.12
C VAL A 11 31.94 -1.82 -4.65
N LEU A 12 31.87 -2.10 -3.34
CA LEU A 12 30.83 -2.99 -2.78
C LEU A 12 29.42 -2.46 -3.08
N TYR A 13 29.23 -1.15 -2.98
CA TYR A 13 27.98 -0.49 -3.34
C TYR A 13 27.61 -0.69 -4.82
N ALA A 14 28.55 -0.44 -5.74
CA ALA A 14 28.33 -0.70 -7.16
C ALA A 14 28.03 -2.19 -7.43
N CYS A 15 28.81 -3.11 -6.86
CA CYS A 15 28.59 -4.54 -7.02
C CYS A 15 27.20 -4.97 -6.54
N LEU A 16 26.73 -4.43 -5.41
CA LEU A 16 25.38 -4.72 -4.91
C LEU A 16 24.31 -4.33 -5.93
N PHE A 17 24.33 -3.12 -6.48
CA PHE A 17 23.26 -2.65 -7.38
C PHE A 17 23.41 -3.13 -8.83
N CYS A 18 24.63 -3.30 -9.33
CA CYS A 18 24.87 -3.71 -10.71
C CYS A 18 24.89 -5.23 -10.91
N ILE A 19 25.16 -6.00 -9.85
CA ILE A 19 25.28 -7.47 -9.92
C ILE A 19 24.35 -8.13 -8.92
N GLY A 20 24.45 -7.78 -7.63
CA GLY A 20 23.71 -8.43 -6.55
C GLY A 20 22.19 -8.37 -6.72
N VAL A 21 21.64 -7.16 -6.91
CA VAL A 21 20.20 -6.95 -7.09
C VAL A 21 19.68 -7.61 -8.38
N PRO A 22 20.29 -7.42 -9.57
CA PRO A 22 19.86 -8.14 -10.77
C PRO A 22 19.89 -9.67 -10.63
N LEU A 23 20.96 -10.23 -10.03
CA LEU A 23 21.05 -11.68 -9.80
C LEU A 23 19.97 -12.16 -8.82
N LEU A 24 19.70 -11.39 -7.76
CA LEU A 24 18.61 -11.69 -6.82
C LEU A 24 17.26 -11.69 -7.52
N LEU A 25 16.96 -10.69 -8.37
CA LEU A 25 15.70 -10.63 -9.12
C LEU A 25 15.57 -11.84 -10.05
N VAL A 26 16.61 -12.18 -10.81
CA VAL A 26 16.60 -13.35 -11.71
C VAL A 26 16.44 -14.65 -10.93
N PHE A 27 17.15 -14.81 -9.81
CA PHE A 27 16.99 -15.98 -8.94
C PHE A 27 15.58 -16.07 -8.39
N TRP A 28 15.04 -14.96 -7.89
CA TRP A 28 13.69 -14.90 -7.35
C TRP A 28 12.65 -15.26 -8.40
N THR A 29 12.73 -14.69 -9.61
CA THR A 29 11.86 -15.04 -10.74
C THR A 29 11.86 -16.55 -11.02
N LYS A 30 13.04 -17.18 -11.03
CA LYS A 30 13.14 -18.63 -11.24
C LYS A 30 12.44 -19.43 -10.14
N GLN A 31 12.58 -19.01 -8.88
CA GLN A 31 11.98 -19.70 -7.74
C GLN A 31 10.47 -19.51 -7.61
N THR A 32 9.90 -18.49 -8.23
CA THR A 32 8.46 -18.21 -8.17
C THR A 32 7.73 -18.50 -9.47
N ASN A 33 8.43 -19.04 -10.48
CA ASN A 33 7.85 -19.29 -11.81
C ASN A 33 6.77 -20.38 -11.81
N HIS A 34 6.87 -21.35 -10.91
CA HIS A 34 5.88 -22.42 -10.75
C HIS A 34 4.73 -22.04 -9.81
N ILE A 35 4.72 -20.83 -9.24
CA ILE A 35 3.66 -20.34 -8.34
C ILE A 35 2.75 -19.35 -9.07
N VAL A 36 3.33 -18.49 -9.92
CA VAL A 36 2.58 -17.48 -10.68
C VAL A 36 2.23 -18.04 -12.04
N HIS A 37 0.94 -18.39 -12.23
CA HIS A 37 0.44 -19.02 -13.46
C HIS A 37 -0.37 -18.09 -14.38
N ILE A 38 -0.30 -16.77 -14.14
CA ILE A 38 -1.03 -15.79 -14.94
C ILE A 38 -0.38 -15.70 -16.33
N PRO A 39 -1.14 -15.82 -17.44
CA PRO A 39 -0.55 -15.74 -18.77
C PRO A 39 0.14 -14.39 -19.00
N THR A 40 1.11 -14.38 -19.90
CA THR A 40 1.82 -13.20 -20.37
C THR A 40 1.24 -12.77 -21.71
N PRO A 41 0.99 -11.47 -21.93
CA PRO A 41 0.49 -11.00 -23.21
C PRO A 41 1.54 -11.24 -24.31
N PRO A 42 1.12 -11.62 -25.54
CA PRO A 42 2.02 -11.99 -26.64
C PRO A 42 2.70 -10.76 -27.27
N LEU A 43 3.46 -10.01 -26.47
CA LEU A 43 4.05 -8.71 -26.79
C LEU A 43 5.58 -8.75 -26.69
N SER A 44 6.21 -9.85 -27.10
CA SER A 44 7.67 -10.07 -26.94
C SER A 44 8.52 -8.98 -27.61
N TYR A 45 8.19 -8.56 -28.84
CA TYR A 45 8.90 -7.46 -29.54
C TYR A 45 8.76 -6.12 -28.82
N PHE A 46 7.59 -5.86 -28.23
CA PHE A 46 7.39 -4.68 -27.40
C PHE A 46 8.22 -4.78 -26.11
N GLY A 47 8.32 -5.97 -25.50
CA GLY A 47 9.22 -6.24 -24.38
C GLY A 47 10.69 -5.95 -24.71
N LEU A 48 11.16 -6.39 -25.88
CA LEU A 48 12.52 -6.06 -26.37
C LEU A 48 12.70 -4.55 -26.54
N LEU A 49 11.73 -3.87 -27.15
CA LEU A 49 11.76 -2.41 -27.30
C LEU A 49 11.84 -1.71 -25.94
N LEU A 50 11.01 -2.10 -24.96
CA LEU A 50 11.05 -1.55 -23.60
C LEU A 50 12.41 -1.76 -22.94
N THR A 51 13.01 -2.94 -23.12
CA THR A 51 14.34 -3.25 -22.59
C THR A 51 15.42 -2.35 -23.18
N LEU A 52 15.42 -2.16 -24.51
CA LEU A 52 16.39 -1.31 -25.20
C LEU A 52 16.21 0.17 -24.83
N VAL A 53 14.97 0.65 -24.77
CA VAL A 53 14.66 2.03 -24.34
C VAL A 53 15.07 2.25 -22.88
N GLY A 54 14.78 1.30 -21.99
CA GLY A 54 15.17 1.34 -20.59
C GLY A 54 16.69 1.38 -20.41
N GLY A 55 17.42 0.51 -21.13
CA GLY A 55 18.88 0.50 -21.15
C GLY A 55 19.47 1.80 -21.69
N GLY A 56 18.92 2.32 -22.79
CA GLY A 56 19.32 3.60 -23.38
C GLY A 56 19.13 4.78 -22.42
N LEU A 57 17.96 4.86 -21.76
CA LEU A 57 17.66 5.90 -20.77
C LEU A 57 18.60 5.82 -19.57
N MET A 58 18.85 4.61 -19.07
CA MET A 58 19.76 4.38 -17.94
C MET A 58 21.19 4.82 -18.28
N LEU A 59 21.72 4.40 -19.43
CA LEU A 59 23.05 4.80 -19.90
C LEU A 59 23.15 6.32 -20.11
N TRP A 60 22.15 6.93 -20.74
CA TRP A 60 22.10 8.38 -20.95
C TRP A 60 22.16 9.13 -19.62
N ALA A 61 21.35 8.74 -18.64
CA ALA A 61 21.33 9.35 -17.31
C ALA A 61 22.64 9.15 -16.53
N MET A 62 23.24 7.96 -16.61
CA MET A 62 24.54 7.68 -15.97
C MET A 62 25.66 8.55 -16.56
N LEU A 63 25.69 8.72 -17.89
CA LEU A 63 26.65 9.58 -18.58
C LEU A 63 26.48 11.05 -18.20
N GLU A 64 25.24 11.52 -18.01
CA GLU A 64 25.00 12.90 -17.56
C GLU A 64 25.41 13.13 -16.11
N LEU A 65 25.16 12.20 -15.19
CA LEU A 65 25.67 12.28 -13.82
C LEU A 65 27.20 12.30 -13.81
N TRP A 66 27.83 11.46 -14.62
CA TRP A 66 29.28 11.40 -14.69
C TRP A 66 29.87 12.72 -15.24
N ARG A 67 29.37 13.21 -16.37
CA ARG A 67 29.92 14.40 -17.04
C ARG A 67 29.54 15.72 -16.35
N LYS A 68 28.27 15.90 -15.99
CA LYS A 68 27.74 17.16 -15.44
C LYS A 68 27.74 17.15 -13.90
N GLY A 69 27.36 16.03 -13.31
CA GLY A 69 27.36 15.84 -11.86
C GLY A 69 28.74 15.67 -11.25
N LYS A 70 29.76 15.30 -12.05
CA LYS A 70 31.12 14.97 -11.60
C LYS A 70 31.14 13.86 -10.53
N GLY A 71 30.25 12.88 -10.65
CA GLY A 71 30.12 11.77 -9.73
C GLY A 71 29.53 10.53 -10.40
N LEU A 72 29.70 9.38 -9.76
CA LEU A 72 29.08 8.13 -10.20
C LEU A 72 27.60 8.10 -9.78
N PRO A 73 26.76 7.27 -10.43
CA PRO A 73 25.36 7.06 -10.07
C PRO A 73 25.21 6.26 -8.76
N MET A 74 25.73 6.82 -7.67
CA MET A 74 25.74 6.21 -6.34
C MET A 74 25.08 7.19 -5.38
N ASN A 75 23.80 7.02 -5.10
CA ASN A 75 23.07 7.94 -4.22
C ASN A 75 23.60 7.97 -2.76
N ALA A 76 24.21 6.89 -2.25
CA ALA A 76 24.95 6.92 -0.98
C ALA A 76 26.24 7.77 -1.04
N PHE A 77 26.74 8.04 -2.25
CA PHE A 77 27.91 8.88 -2.52
C PHE A 77 27.55 9.94 -3.57
N PRO A 78 26.71 10.92 -3.20
CA PRO A 78 26.09 11.84 -4.14
C PRO A 78 27.13 12.58 -5.01
N PRO A 79 26.77 12.94 -6.25
CA PRO A 79 27.63 13.71 -7.14
C PRO A 79 27.99 15.08 -6.55
N GLN A 80 29.01 15.75 -7.08
CA GLN A 80 29.40 17.08 -6.61
C GLN A 80 28.37 18.14 -7.01
N ASN A 81 27.80 18.01 -8.21
CA ASN A 81 26.84 18.95 -8.76
C ASN A 81 25.48 18.28 -8.95
N TYR A 82 24.42 19.07 -8.76
CA TYR A 82 23.07 18.64 -9.07
C TYR A 82 22.82 18.73 -10.59
N VAL A 83 22.21 17.69 -11.17
CA VAL A 83 21.97 17.61 -12.63
C VAL A 83 20.48 17.77 -12.91
N VAL A 84 20.15 18.74 -13.79
CA VAL A 84 18.76 19.10 -14.16
C VAL A 84 18.51 19.06 -15.67
N SER A 85 19.49 18.67 -16.48
CA SER A 85 19.40 18.69 -17.95
C SER A 85 19.34 17.26 -18.50
N GLY A 86 19.00 17.14 -19.79
CA GLY A 86 18.88 15.87 -20.52
C GLY A 86 17.87 14.92 -19.92
N ALA A 87 18.28 13.70 -19.55
CA ALA A 87 17.40 12.70 -18.97
C ALA A 87 16.75 13.20 -17.67
N TYR A 88 17.49 14.00 -16.89
CA TYR A 88 17.02 14.60 -15.65
C TYR A 88 16.01 15.74 -15.87
N ALA A 89 15.92 16.32 -17.07
CA ALA A 89 14.85 17.27 -17.40
C ALA A 89 13.51 16.56 -17.70
N ILE A 90 13.56 15.27 -18.05
CA ILE A 90 12.37 14.47 -18.36
C ILE A 90 11.86 13.78 -17.10
N PHE A 91 12.75 13.09 -16.37
CA PHE A 91 12.43 12.35 -15.15
C PHE A 91 13.29 12.81 -13.98
N ARG A 92 12.78 12.75 -12.75
CA ARG A 92 13.59 12.99 -11.54
C ARG A 92 14.58 11.86 -11.25
N HIS A 93 14.20 10.63 -11.57
CA HIS A 93 14.99 9.42 -11.32
C HIS A 93 15.12 8.54 -12.59
N PRO A 94 15.72 9.04 -13.67
CA PRO A 94 15.74 8.37 -14.98
C PRO A 94 16.44 7.01 -14.96
N ILE A 95 17.46 6.81 -14.11
CA ILE A 95 18.15 5.51 -13.94
C ILE A 95 17.17 4.45 -13.44
N TYR A 96 16.36 4.79 -12.44
CA TYR A 96 15.36 3.87 -11.89
C TYR A 96 14.20 3.62 -12.85
N VAL A 97 13.75 4.64 -13.58
CA VAL A 97 12.77 4.46 -14.67
C VAL A 97 13.31 3.48 -15.70
N GLY A 98 14.57 3.65 -16.14
CA GLY A 98 15.24 2.72 -17.05
C GLY A 98 15.29 1.29 -16.51
N ALA A 99 15.66 1.10 -15.24
CA ALA A 99 15.70 -0.21 -14.59
C ALA A 99 14.32 -0.88 -14.53
N ILE A 100 13.26 -0.12 -14.24
CA ILE A 100 11.87 -0.63 -14.24
C ILE A 100 11.46 -1.07 -15.65
N LEU A 101 11.76 -0.26 -16.67
CA LEU A 101 11.47 -0.60 -18.07
C LEU A 101 12.22 -1.87 -18.52
N ILE A 102 13.46 -2.05 -18.09
CA ILE A 102 14.22 -3.29 -18.34
C ILE A 102 13.55 -4.48 -17.65
N SER A 103 13.12 -4.34 -16.39
CA SER A 103 12.46 -5.43 -15.65
C SER A 103 11.18 -5.90 -16.35
N PHE A 104 10.28 -4.97 -16.67
CA PHE A 104 9.05 -5.29 -17.41
C PHE A 104 9.33 -5.79 -18.83
N GLY A 105 10.27 -5.14 -19.53
CA GLY A 105 10.64 -5.49 -20.90
C GLY A 105 11.21 -6.90 -21.02
N LEU A 106 12.14 -7.28 -20.14
CA LEU A 106 12.70 -8.63 -20.11
C LEU A 106 11.65 -9.67 -19.73
N SER A 107 10.74 -9.34 -18.80
CA SER A 107 9.66 -10.24 -18.41
C SER A 107 8.72 -10.56 -19.58
N LEU A 108 8.39 -9.56 -20.40
CA LEU A 108 7.60 -9.73 -21.62
C LEU A 108 8.37 -10.45 -22.73
N TYR A 109 9.65 -10.12 -22.92
CA TYR A 109 10.47 -10.72 -23.98
C TYR A 109 10.75 -12.20 -23.73
N LEU A 110 10.98 -12.58 -22.47
CA LEU A 110 11.28 -13.95 -22.04
C LEU A 110 10.02 -14.75 -21.66
N ASP A 111 8.82 -14.20 -21.88
CA ASP A 111 7.55 -14.85 -21.56
C ASP A 111 7.46 -15.31 -20.08
N SER A 112 7.98 -14.47 -19.19
CA SER A 112 8.11 -14.78 -17.77
C SER A 112 6.93 -14.23 -16.97
N SER A 113 5.94 -15.09 -16.68
CA SER A 113 4.78 -14.76 -15.84
C SER A 113 5.16 -14.19 -14.48
N SER A 114 6.03 -14.88 -13.74
CA SER A 114 6.47 -14.41 -12.42
C SER A 114 7.20 -13.06 -12.51
N GLY A 115 8.07 -12.89 -13.50
CA GLY A 115 8.75 -11.63 -13.79
C GLY A 115 7.80 -10.45 -14.00
N LEU A 116 6.73 -10.67 -14.78
CA LEU A 116 5.79 -9.63 -15.17
C LEU A 116 4.82 -9.26 -14.04
N TRP A 117 4.22 -10.27 -13.42
CA TRP A 117 3.09 -10.08 -12.51
C TRP A 117 3.48 -9.94 -11.03
N LEU A 118 4.68 -10.41 -10.65
CA LEU A 118 5.16 -10.37 -9.27
C LEU A 118 6.41 -9.51 -9.13
N ILE A 119 7.46 -9.86 -9.85
CA ILE A 119 8.82 -9.32 -9.59
C ILE A 119 8.93 -7.87 -10.04
N SER A 120 8.49 -7.53 -11.25
CA SER A 120 8.60 -6.16 -11.78
C SER A 120 7.75 -5.14 -10.99
N PRO A 121 6.50 -5.45 -10.59
CA PRO A 121 5.72 -4.59 -9.69
C PRO A 121 6.37 -4.42 -8.30
N LEU A 122 6.85 -5.50 -7.68
CA LEU A 122 7.50 -5.42 -6.36
C LEU A 122 8.85 -4.69 -6.44
N PHE A 123 9.62 -4.90 -7.51
CA PHE A 123 10.86 -4.15 -7.75
C PHE A 123 10.60 -2.65 -7.90
N THR A 124 9.54 -2.28 -8.64
CA THR A 124 9.08 -0.89 -8.75
C THR A 124 8.73 -0.33 -7.37
N LEU A 125 7.98 -1.09 -6.56
CA LEU A 125 7.63 -0.72 -5.19
C LEU A 125 8.88 -0.54 -4.31
N PHE A 126 9.88 -1.42 -4.41
CA PHE A 126 11.13 -1.31 -3.66
C PHE A 126 11.93 -0.08 -4.05
N ILE A 127 12.01 0.24 -5.35
CA ILE A 127 12.63 1.49 -5.83
C ILE A 127 11.92 2.70 -5.23
N VAL A 128 10.59 2.73 -5.27
CA VAL A 128 9.81 3.85 -4.69
C VAL A 128 10.05 3.96 -3.18
N ALA A 129 10.02 2.84 -2.46
CA ALA A 129 10.28 2.81 -1.02
C ALA A 129 11.71 3.26 -0.69
N TYR A 130 12.68 2.86 -1.51
CA TYR A 130 14.07 3.27 -1.38
C TYR A 130 14.25 4.78 -1.62
N VAL A 131 13.59 5.33 -2.64
CA VAL A 131 13.62 6.77 -2.93
C VAL A 131 13.00 7.58 -1.79
N LEU A 132 11.82 7.17 -1.30
CA LEU A 132 11.10 7.87 -0.24
C LEU A 132 11.77 7.71 1.13
N GLY A 133 12.26 6.52 1.45
CA GLY A 133 12.83 6.17 2.76
C GLY A 133 14.30 6.57 2.94
N PHE A 134 15.04 6.72 1.85
CA PHE A 134 16.49 6.96 1.90
C PHE A 134 16.96 8.07 0.96
N GLU A 135 16.84 7.90 -0.36
CA GLU A 135 17.51 8.78 -1.34
C GLU A 135 17.07 10.24 -1.25
N ARG A 136 15.76 10.50 -1.16
CA ARG A 136 15.22 11.87 -1.10
C ARG A 136 15.77 12.65 0.08
N LYS A 137 16.00 11.97 1.21
CA LYS A 137 16.57 12.58 2.42
C LYS A 137 18.03 13.00 2.19
N ILE A 138 18.80 12.18 1.48
CA ILE A 138 20.20 12.47 1.13
C ILE A 138 20.26 13.63 0.13
N ILE A 139 19.47 13.56 -0.94
CA ILE A 139 19.40 14.62 -1.96
C ILE A 139 19.01 15.96 -1.32
N LYS A 140 17.96 15.97 -0.48
CA LYS A 140 17.52 17.21 0.19
C LYS A 140 18.60 17.77 1.12
N ARG A 141 19.34 16.92 1.85
CA ARG A 141 20.44 17.36 2.72
C ARG A 141 21.61 17.97 1.94
N HIS A 142 21.96 17.37 0.80
CA HIS A 142 23.14 17.75 0.04
C HIS A 142 22.89 18.92 -0.93
N PHE A 143 21.70 18.98 -1.56
CA PHE A 143 21.41 19.94 -2.64
C PHE A 143 20.28 20.93 -2.35
N GLN A 144 19.58 20.79 -1.21
CA GLN A 144 18.55 21.71 -0.69
C GLN A 144 17.71 22.41 -1.79
N ASN A 145 17.90 23.72 -1.97
CA ASN A 145 17.14 24.60 -2.87
C ASN A 145 17.15 24.14 -4.34
N GLN A 146 18.24 23.54 -4.82
CA GLN A 146 18.34 23.07 -6.20
C GLN A 146 17.37 21.90 -6.45
N SER A 147 17.22 21.02 -5.46
CA SER A 147 16.33 19.86 -5.56
C SER A 147 14.84 20.24 -5.53
N GLU A 148 14.49 21.30 -4.78
CA GLU A 148 13.11 21.77 -4.63
C GLU A 148 12.65 22.58 -5.86
N ASN A 149 13.56 23.33 -6.48
CA ASN A 149 13.26 24.13 -7.68
C ASN A 149 13.29 23.33 -8.98
N HIS A 150 13.90 22.15 -8.99
CA HIS A 150 13.95 21.30 -10.17
C HIS A 150 12.55 20.83 -10.58
N ARG A 151 12.16 21.11 -11.82
CA ARG A 151 10.91 20.65 -12.45
C ARG A 151 11.21 19.80 -13.68
N THR A 152 10.50 18.69 -13.81
CA THR A 152 10.67 17.74 -14.91
C THR A 152 9.43 17.65 -15.79
N PHE A 153 9.54 17.08 -17.00
CA PHE A 153 8.40 16.94 -17.92
C PHE A 153 7.20 16.21 -17.28
N PHE A 154 7.46 15.14 -16.52
CA PHE A 154 6.42 14.34 -15.84
C PHE A 154 6.05 14.85 -14.44
N ASP A 155 6.52 16.03 -14.02
CA ASP A 155 6.07 16.60 -12.76
C ASP A 155 4.63 17.12 -12.87
N LEU A 156 3.91 17.03 -11.75
CA LEU A 156 2.61 17.67 -11.62
C LEU A 156 2.72 19.19 -11.87
N PRO A 157 1.71 19.81 -12.53
CA PRO A 157 1.61 21.25 -12.67
C PRO A 157 1.73 21.97 -11.32
N SER A 158 2.21 23.22 -11.35
CA SER A 158 2.30 24.04 -10.15
C SER A 158 0.92 24.45 -9.65
N ASP A 159 0.87 24.76 -8.36
CA ASP A 159 -0.31 25.34 -7.74
C ASP A 159 -0.36 26.84 -8.08
N SER A 160 -0.88 27.17 -9.26
CA SER A 160 -0.89 28.53 -9.79
C SER A 160 -2.03 28.76 -10.77
N LEU A 161 -2.54 30.00 -10.80
CA LEU A 161 -3.61 30.44 -11.72
C LEU A 161 -3.14 30.66 -13.16
N GLN A 162 -1.86 30.41 -13.47
CA GLN A 162 -1.33 30.51 -14.84
C GLN A 162 -1.94 29.45 -15.76
N SER A 163 -2.03 29.75 -17.05
CA SER A 163 -2.52 28.82 -18.07
C SER A 163 -1.55 27.66 -18.30
N LEU A 164 -2.06 26.56 -18.84
CA LEU A 164 -1.26 25.39 -19.19
C LEU A 164 -0.58 25.56 -20.55
N HIS A 165 0.71 25.28 -20.58
CA HIS A 165 1.43 25.07 -21.84
C HIS A 165 1.05 23.73 -22.47
N LEU A 166 1.16 23.62 -23.81
CA LEU A 166 0.89 22.38 -24.54
C LEU A 166 1.69 21.18 -23.99
N LYS A 167 2.96 21.40 -23.62
CA LYS A 167 3.80 20.37 -22.98
C LYS A 167 3.20 19.82 -21.69
N GLN A 168 2.59 20.67 -20.86
CA GLN A 168 1.94 20.25 -19.62
C GLN A 168 0.64 19.49 -19.89
N LYS A 169 -0.13 19.89 -20.91
CA LYS A 169 -1.34 19.17 -21.34
C LYS A 169 -0.99 17.76 -21.82
N VAL A 170 0.05 17.62 -22.65
CA VAL A 170 0.56 16.31 -23.11
C VAL A 170 1.12 15.49 -21.94
N SER A 171 1.86 16.12 -21.02
CA SER A 171 2.34 15.44 -19.82
C SER A 171 1.20 14.90 -18.97
N LEU A 172 0.09 15.64 -18.80
CA LEU A 172 -1.09 15.16 -18.08
C LEU A 172 -1.74 13.96 -18.77
N LEU A 173 -1.82 13.95 -20.10
CA LEU A 173 -2.31 12.78 -20.82
C LEU A 173 -1.47 11.54 -20.51
N LEU A 174 -0.14 11.68 -20.61
CA LEU A 174 0.79 10.57 -20.38
C LEU A 174 0.90 10.17 -18.92
N THR A 175 0.75 11.08 -17.96
CA THR A 175 0.88 10.76 -16.53
C THR A 175 -0.42 10.22 -15.93
N VAL A 176 -1.58 10.53 -16.50
CA VAL A 176 -2.89 10.10 -16.00
C VAL A 176 -3.41 8.90 -16.78
N PHE A 177 -3.56 9.03 -18.10
CA PHE A 177 -4.24 8.01 -18.89
C PHE A 177 -3.36 6.84 -19.29
N LEU A 178 -2.05 7.01 -19.48
CA LEU A 178 -1.18 5.88 -19.81
C LEU A 178 -1.07 4.87 -18.64
N PRO A 179 -0.78 5.27 -17.38
CA PRO A 179 -0.82 4.33 -16.27
C PRO A 179 -2.21 3.74 -16.04
N TRP A 180 -3.27 4.53 -16.20
CA TRP A 180 -4.64 4.04 -16.13
C TRP A 180 -4.88 2.91 -17.13
N LEU A 181 -4.58 3.16 -18.42
CA LEU A 181 -4.78 2.20 -19.50
C LEU A 181 -3.97 0.93 -19.26
N VAL A 182 -2.67 1.05 -18.98
CA VAL A 182 -1.80 -0.11 -18.77
C VAL A 182 -2.27 -0.99 -17.61
N ILE A 183 -2.67 -0.39 -16.49
CA ILE A 183 -3.15 -1.15 -15.32
C ILE A 183 -4.55 -1.71 -15.56
N TYR A 184 -5.44 -0.96 -16.22
CA TYR A 184 -6.79 -1.41 -16.54
C TYR A 184 -6.73 -2.62 -17.49
N GLU A 185 -6.02 -2.51 -18.60
CA GLU A 185 -5.83 -3.59 -19.58
C GLU A 185 -5.15 -4.82 -18.94
N ALA A 186 -4.26 -4.60 -17.96
CA ALA A 186 -3.69 -5.71 -17.19
C ALA A 186 -4.76 -6.50 -16.42
N PHE A 187 -5.74 -5.83 -15.78
CA PHE A 187 -6.84 -6.52 -15.11
C PHE A 187 -7.80 -7.21 -16.09
N ILE A 188 -8.05 -6.61 -17.26
CA ILE A 188 -8.86 -7.23 -18.31
C ILE A 188 -8.16 -8.49 -18.83
N TYR A 189 -6.86 -8.40 -19.09
CA TYR A 189 -6.05 -9.50 -19.58
C TYR A 189 -5.91 -10.65 -18.58
N ILE A 190 -5.78 -10.35 -17.27
CA ILE A 190 -5.79 -11.38 -16.21
C ILE A 190 -7.10 -12.19 -16.24
N GLY A 191 -8.22 -11.52 -16.53
CA GLY A 191 -9.52 -12.15 -16.66
C GLY A 191 -10.12 -12.62 -15.34
N MET A 192 -11.20 -13.40 -15.44
CA MET A 192 -11.95 -13.89 -14.28
C MET A 192 -11.17 -14.96 -13.52
N THR A 193 -11.32 -14.97 -12.20
CA THR A 193 -10.74 -15.97 -11.31
C THR A 193 -11.80 -16.98 -10.89
N GLN A 194 -11.37 -18.15 -10.40
CA GLN A 194 -12.31 -19.21 -10.00
C GLN A 194 -13.27 -18.79 -8.89
N ASP A 195 -12.84 -17.86 -8.04
CA ASP A 195 -13.61 -17.32 -6.93
C ASP A 195 -14.33 -16.00 -7.28
N SER A 196 -14.45 -15.67 -8.58
CA SER A 196 -15.21 -14.50 -9.01
C SER A 196 -16.69 -14.59 -8.66
N PHE A 197 -17.25 -13.46 -8.23
CA PHE A 197 -18.69 -13.33 -7.94
C PHE A 197 -19.30 -12.20 -8.78
N TYR A 198 -20.56 -12.38 -9.16
CA TYR A 198 -21.31 -11.38 -9.89
C TYR A 198 -21.88 -10.32 -8.96
N THR A 199 -21.80 -9.04 -9.35
CA THR A 199 -22.27 -7.90 -8.56
C THR A 199 -23.76 -7.60 -8.71
N GLU A 200 -24.47 -8.41 -9.50
CA GLU A 200 -25.89 -8.23 -9.80
C GLU A 200 -26.75 -8.37 -8.53
N ILE A 201 -27.68 -7.43 -8.35
CA ILE A 201 -28.73 -7.49 -7.35
C ILE A 201 -30.10 -7.60 -8.03
N ALA A 202 -31.14 -7.93 -7.25
CA ALA A 202 -32.50 -8.12 -7.79
C ALA A 202 -33.02 -6.92 -8.61
N LEU A 203 -32.60 -5.70 -8.28
CA LEU A 203 -32.98 -4.48 -8.99
C LEU A 203 -32.34 -4.38 -10.39
N ASP A 204 -31.18 -4.99 -10.63
CA ASP A 204 -30.53 -4.97 -11.94
C ASP A 204 -31.41 -5.66 -13.00
N HIS A 205 -32.14 -6.72 -12.64
CA HIS A 205 -33.04 -7.42 -13.55
C HIS A 205 -34.24 -6.57 -14.02
N ALA A 206 -34.65 -5.58 -13.24
CA ALA A 206 -35.75 -4.68 -13.59
C ALA A 206 -35.34 -3.60 -14.61
N ILE A 207 -34.04 -3.35 -14.79
CA ILE A 207 -33.54 -2.35 -15.73
C ILE A 207 -33.66 -2.89 -17.16
N PRO A 208 -34.35 -2.20 -18.08
CA PRO A 208 -34.48 -2.67 -19.47
C PRO A 208 -33.14 -2.60 -20.20
N PHE A 209 -32.90 -3.57 -21.09
CA PHE A 209 -31.79 -3.51 -22.04
C PHE A 209 -32.15 -2.55 -23.19
N LEU A 210 -31.38 -1.47 -23.35
CA LEU A 210 -31.58 -0.45 -24.39
C LEU A 210 -30.29 -0.29 -25.20
N ASP A 211 -30.19 -0.99 -26.31
CA ASP A 211 -28.97 -1.09 -27.12
C ASP A 211 -28.44 0.26 -27.61
N TRP A 212 -29.31 1.14 -28.11
CA TRP A 212 -28.94 2.46 -28.64
C TRP A 212 -28.25 3.39 -27.63
N THR A 213 -28.40 3.13 -26.33
CA THR A 213 -27.75 3.92 -25.27
C THR A 213 -26.22 3.74 -25.24
N ILE A 214 -25.69 2.73 -25.94
CA ILE A 214 -24.24 2.52 -26.15
C ILE A 214 -23.54 3.77 -26.70
N LEU A 215 -24.23 4.62 -27.47
CA LEU A 215 -23.69 5.86 -27.99
C LEU A 215 -23.25 6.82 -26.88
N PHE A 216 -23.98 6.87 -25.76
CA PHE A 216 -23.59 7.67 -24.61
C PHE A 216 -22.42 7.02 -23.87
N TYR A 217 -22.46 5.69 -23.69
CA TYR A 217 -21.40 4.95 -23.04
C TYR A 217 -20.04 5.19 -23.70
N ILE A 218 -19.95 5.05 -25.03
CA ILE A 218 -18.71 5.27 -25.77
C ILE A 218 -18.33 6.76 -25.89
N ALA A 219 -19.29 7.69 -25.81
CA ALA A 219 -19.00 9.12 -25.85
C ALA A 219 -18.14 9.59 -24.67
N LEU A 220 -18.08 8.83 -23.59
CA LEU A 220 -17.21 9.11 -22.45
C LEU A 220 -15.73 9.17 -22.85
N TYR A 221 -15.26 8.25 -23.70
CA TYR A 221 -13.83 8.13 -24.04
C TYR A 221 -13.25 9.43 -24.62
N PRO A 222 -13.81 10.03 -25.70
CA PRO A 222 -13.30 11.29 -26.21
C PRO A 222 -13.49 12.45 -25.21
N LEU A 223 -14.57 12.49 -24.44
CA LEU A 223 -14.80 13.55 -23.44
C LEU A 223 -13.76 13.52 -22.32
N ALA A 224 -13.43 12.34 -21.81
CA ALA A 224 -12.42 12.15 -20.78
C ALA A 224 -11.03 12.48 -21.34
N PHE A 225 -10.70 12.00 -22.54
CA PHE A 225 -9.40 12.25 -23.18
C PHE A 225 -9.15 13.74 -23.45
N LEU A 226 -10.20 14.52 -23.78
CA LEU A 226 -10.09 15.95 -24.03
C LEU A 226 -9.94 16.80 -22.76
N LEU A 227 -10.12 16.23 -21.57
CA LEU A 227 -10.09 16.96 -20.29
C LEU A 227 -8.85 17.84 -20.12
N PRO A 228 -7.60 17.35 -20.29
CA PRO A 228 -6.42 18.19 -20.08
C PRO A 228 -6.36 19.43 -20.98
N PHE A 229 -7.05 19.43 -22.11
CA PHE A 229 -7.04 20.55 -23.06
C PHE A 229 -7.99 21.68 -22.70
N ILE A 230 -9.05 21.38 -21.97
CA ILE A 230 -10.05 22.37 -21.54
C ILE A 230 -9.73 23.02 -20.20
N LEU A 231 -8.78 22.47 -19.44
CA LEU A 231 -8.42 23.01 -18.12
C LEU A 231 -7.77 24.40 -18.27
N PRO A 232 -8.29 25.44 -17.61
CA PRO A 232 -7.84 26.81 -17.79
C PRO A 232 -6.53 27.11 -17.04
N THR A 233 -6.30 26.49 -15.87
CA THR A 233 -5.19 26.83 -14.98
C THR A 233 -4.40 25.62 -14.50
N GLN A 234 -3.11 25.81 -14.21
CA GLN A 234 -2.22 24.77 -13.70
C GLN A 234 -2.71 24.20 -12.35
N GLU A 235 -3.29 25.03 -11.49
CA GLU A 235 -3.97 24.60 -10.26
C GLU A 235 -5.08 23.57 -10.56
N GLN A 236 -6.00 23.87 -11.48
CA GLN A 236 -7.08 22.94 -11.81
C GLN A 236 -6.55 21.63 -12.39
N ALA A 237 -5.51 21.70 -13.22
CA ALA A 237 -4.83 20.54 -13.76
C ALA A 237 -4.11 19.69 -12.71
N ARG A 238 -3.46 20.34 -11.74
CA ARG A 238 -2.88 19.67 -10.57
C ARG A 238 -3.97 18.96 -9.77
N HIS A 239 -5.10 19.62 -9.52
CA HIS A 239 -6.22 19.00 -8.82
C HIS A 239 -6.83 17.83 -9.58
N PHE A 240 -6.95 17.94 -10.91
CA PHE A 240 -7.39 16.86 -11.79
C PHE A 240 -6.48 15.65 -11.67
N ALA A 241 -5.18 15.83 -11.90
CA ALA A 241 -4.22 14.72 -11.82
C ALA A 241 -4.22 14.05 -10.43
N LEU A 242 -4.19 14.83 -9.35
CA LEU A 242 -4.25 14.30 -7.98
C LEU A 242 -5.57 13.57 -7.69
N GLN A 243 -6.70 14.07 -8.19
CA GLN A 243 -7.99 13.39 -8.03
C GLN A 243 -8.01 12.08 -8.81
N SER A 244 -7.50 12.07 -10.05
CA SER A 244 -7.36 10.87 -10.87
C SER A 244 -6.46 9.84 -10.18
N TYR A 245 -5.29 10.23 -9.66
CA TYR A 245 -4.39 9.30 -8.95
C TYR A 245 -5.05 8.66 -7.73
N VAL A 246 -5.76 9.43 -6.91
CA VAL A 246 -6.47 8.88 -5.75
C VAL A 246 -7.61 7.97 -6.20
N GLY A 247 -8.40 8.36 -7.20
CA GLY A 247 -9.48 7.53 -7.75
C GLY A 247 -8.96 6.21 -8.31
N MET A 248 -7.91 6.26 -9.14
CA MET A 248 -7.26 5.07 -9.70
C MET A 248 -6.68 4.17 -8.61
N ALA A 249 -5.99 4.72 -7.63
CA ALA A 249 -5.45 3.93 -6.52
C ALA A 249 -6.56 3.21 -5.73
N LEU A 250 -7.69 3.88 -5.48
CA LEU A 250 -8.84 3.26 -4.82
C LEU A 250 -9.48 2.15 -5.66
N ILE A 251 -9.77 2.43 -6.93
CA ILE A 251 -10.49 1.51 -7.83
C ILE A 251 -9.61 0.29 -8.17
N PHE A 252 -8.34 0.49 -8.55
CA PHE A 252 -7.43 -0.63 -8.84
C PHE A 252 -7.13 -1.46 -7.60
N TYR A 253 -7.09 -0.86 -6.41
CA TYR A 253 -6.98 -1.62 -5.18
C TYR A 253 -8.22 -2.50 -4.95
N CYS A 254 -9.43 -1.98 -5.23
CA CYS A 254 -10.64 -2.80 -5.20
C CYS A 254 -10.58 -3.95 -6.20
N TYR A 255 -10.18 -3.72 -7.46
CA TYR A 255 -10.03 -4.81 -8.45
C TYR A 255 -9.00 -5.85 -8.01
N LEU A 256 -7.95 -5.42 -7.31
CA LEU A 256 -6.92 -6.32 -6.81
C LEU A 256 -7.46 -7.24 -5.70
N VAL A 257 -8.33 -6.75 -4.82
CA VAL A 257 -8.78 -7.50 -3.63
C VAL A 257 -10.19 -8.11 -3.75
N LEU A 258 -11.03 -7.58 -4.64
CA LEU A 258 -12.41 -8.02 -4.87
C LEU A 258 -12.50 -8.68 -6.25
N PRO A 259 -12.77 -9.99 -6.34
CA PRO A 259 -12.96 -10.67 -7.62
C PRO A 259 -14.38 -10.46 -8.17
N ALA A 260 -14.79 -9.19 -8.27
CA ALA A 260 -16.11 -8.79 -8.75
C ALA A 260 -16.16 -8.77 -10.28
N ALA A 261 -17.24 -9.30 -10.85
CA ALA A 261 -17.48 -9.34 -12.30
C ALA A 261 -18.94 -8.98 -12.64
N VAL A 262 -19.16 -8.62 -13.91
CA VAL A 262 -20.51 -8.45 -14.48
C VAL A 262 -20.89 -9.71 -15.25
N ASN A 263 -22.14 -10.14 -15.10
CA ASN A 263 -22.68 -11.28 -15.81
C ASN A 263 -23.23 -10.85 -17.18
N TYR A 264 -22.41 -10.95 -18.22
CA TYR A 264 -22.84 -10.56 -19.57
C TYR A 264 -23.82 -11.58 -20.16
N GLN A 265 -25.09 -11.17 -20.23
CA GLN A 265 -26.12 -11.93 -20.91
C GLN A 265 -25.91 -11.93 -22.44
N PRO A 266 -26.16 -13.07 -23.13
CA PRO A 266 -26.18 -13.14 -24.58
C PRO A 266 -27.18 -12.14 -25.17
N ILE A 267 -26.81 -11.52 -26.29
CA ILE A 267 -27.66 -10.60 -27.03
C ILE A 267 -28.06 -11.30 -28.34
N GLU A 268 -29.36 -11.58 -28.52
CA GLU A 268 -29.86 -12.34 -29.68
C GLU A 268 -30.02 -11.47 -30.94
N ASN A 269 -30.33 -10.18 -30.77
CA ASN A 269 -30.58 -9.26 -31.88
C ASN A 269 -29.27 -8.68 -32.43
N THR A 270 -29.16 -8.59 -33.75
CA THR A 270 -28.00 -7.99 -34.44
C THR A 270 -28.36 -6.64 -35.06
N THR A 271 -28.30 -5.58 -34.26
CA THR A 271 -28.30 -4.18 -34.71
C THR A 271 -26.87 -3.60 -34.71
N ILE A 272 -26.65 -2.46 -35.37
CA ILE A 272 -25.36 -1.75 -35.27
C ILE A 272 -24.99 -1.42 -33.83
N PHE A 273 -25.99 -1.13 -32.97
CA PHE A 273 -25.77 -0.83 -31.56
C PHE A 273 -25.35 -2.06 -30.76
N THR A 274 -25.98 -3.21 -31.00
CA THR A 274 -25.57 -4.47 -30.36
C THR A 274 -24.16 -4.90 -30.79
N GLN A 275 -23.76 -4.66 -32.04
CA GLN A 275 -22.38 -4.89 -32.50
C GLN A 275 -21.38 -4.00 -31.74
N LEU A 276 -21.72 -2.73 -31.51
CA LEU A 276 -20.90 -1.83 -30.68
C LEU A 276 -20.82 -2.30 -29.22
N ILE A 277 -21.91 -2.85 -28.67
CA ILE A 277 -21.90 -3.44 -27.33
C ILE A 277 -21.01 -4.68 -27.27
N HIS A 278 -21.09 -5.57 -28.27
CA HIS A 278 -20.20 -6.74 -28.36
C HIS A 278 -18.73 -6.32 -28.41
N LEU A 279 -18.39 -5.39 -29.30
CA LEU A 279 -17.03 -4.84 -29.38
C LEU A 279 -16.58 -4.23 -28.04
N SER A 280 -17.45 -3.45 -27.39
CA SER A 280 -17.14 -2.86 -26.08
C SER A 280 -16.94 -3.91 -24.99
N ARG A 281 -17.71 -5.01 -24.99
CA ARG A 281 -17.56 -6.10 -24.00
C ARG A 281 -16.30 -6.94 -24.25
N GLU A 282 -15.89 -7.08 -25.51
CA GLU A 282 -14.63 -7.73 -25.87
C GLU A 282 -13.42 -6.93 -25.40
N THR A 283 -13.48 -5.59 -25.48
CA THR A 283 -12.38 -4.71 -25.04
C THR A 283 -12.41 -4.42 -23.54
N ASP A 284 -13.58 -4.16 -22.96
CA ASP A 284 -13.70 -3.77 -21.54
C ASP A 284 -13.71 -4.99 -20.60
N GLY A 285 -14.06 -6.18 -21.09
CA GLY A 285 -14.12 -7.42 -20.31
C GLY A 285 -15.23 -7.44 -19.24
N ALA A 286 -15.52 -8.63 -18.72
CA ALA A 286 -16.49 -8.80 -17.61
C ALA A 286 -15.90 -8.52 -16.22
N THR A 287 -14.56 -8.47 -16.11
CA THR A 287 -13.82 -8.14 -14.88
C THR A 287 -13.67 -6.63 -14.71
N ALA A 288 -12.94 -6.18 -13.69
CA ALA A 288 -12.71 -4.75 -13.44
C ALA A 288 -14.03 -3.96 -13.35
N ALA A 289 -15.05 -4.56 -12.72
CA ALA A 289 -16.40 -4.00 -12.68
C ALA A 289 -16.64 -3.09 -11.48
N LEU A 290 -16.23 -3.53 -10.29
CA LEU A 290 -16.55 -2.89 -9.02
C LEU A 290 -15.30 -2.27 -8.38
N PRO A 291 -15.19 -0.93 -8.28
CA PRO A 291 -16.07 0.14 -8.78
C PRO A 291 -16.04 0.38 -10.30
N SER A 292 -17.08 1.00 -10.87
CA SER A 292 -17.12 1.38 -12.30
C SER A 292 -16.22 2.58 -12.63
N PHE A 293 -15.18 2.37 -13.46
CA PHE A 293 -14.36 3.47 -13.99
C PHE A 293 -15.14 4.39 -14.92
N HIS A 294 -16.10 3.87 -15.71
CA HIS A 294 -16.93 4.68 -16.60
C HIS A 294 -17.69 5.75 -15.82
N VAL A 295 -18.30 5.36 -14.70
CA VAL A 295 -19.01 6.30 -13.82
C VAL A 295 -18.04 7.29 -13.16
N PHE A 296 -16.88 6.81 -12.68
CA PHE A 296 -15.86 7.68 -12.12
C PHE A 296 -15.41 8.77 -13.12
N TRP A 297 -15.08 8.38 -14.35
CA TRP A 297 -14.64 9.30 -15.39
C TRP A 297 -15.78 10.20 -15.88
N ALA A 298 -17.02 9.74 -15.94
CA ALA A 298 -18.17 10.58 -16.29
C ALA A 298 -18.35 11.73 -15.28
N LEU A 299 -18.22 11.44 -13.98
CA LEU A 299 -18.29 12.47 -12.92
C LEU A 299 -17.07 13.42 -12.92
N MET A 300 -15.89 12.92 -13.32
CA MET A 300 -14.71 13.74 -13.58
C MET A 300 -14.95 14.70 -14.74
N VAL A 301 -15.49 14.19 -15.86
CA VAL A 301 -15.91 14.99 -17.02
C VAL A 301 -16.86 16.09 -16.58
N TYR A 302 -17.97 15.76 -15.90
CA TYR A 302 -18.91 16.76 -15.39
C TYR A 302 -18.22 17.87 -14.59
N ARG A 303 -17.41 17.49 -13.59
CA ARG A 303 -16.76 18.43 -12.69
C ARG A 303 -15.90 19.43 -13.45
N TYR A 304 -14.99 18.94 -14.27
CA TYR A 304 -13.98 19.79 -14.89
C TYR A 304 -14.55 20.55 -16.10
N TYR A 305 -15.53 20.00 -16.82
CA TYR A 305 -16.28 20.76 -17.83
C TYR A 305 -17.13 21.86 -17.20
N ALA A 306 -17.85 21.59 -16.10
CA ALA A 306 -18.65 22.60 -15.42
C ALA A 306 -17.82 23.74 -14.84
N LEU A 307 -16.60 23.45 -14.36
CA LEU A 307 -15.66 24.46 -13.86
C LEU A 307 -15.01 25.26 -14.99
N SER A 308 -14.62 24.60 -16.10
CA SER A 308 -13.87 25.23 -17.19
C SER A 308 -14.77 25.92 -18.20
N LEU A 309 -15.99 25.42 -18.42
CA LEU A 309 -16.95 25.87 -19.42
C LEU A 309 -18.35 26.04 -18.80
N PRO A 310 -18.57 27.04 -17.92
CA PRO A 310 -19.82 27.20 -17.17
C PRO A 310 -21.08 27.30 -18.04
N ARG A 311 -20.96 27.87 -19.26
CA ARG A 311 -22.05 27.97 -20.24
C ARG A 311 -22.65 26.61 -20.62
N TYR A 312 -21.85 25.54 -20.59
CA TYR A 312 -22.26 24.18 -20.97
C TYR A 312 -22.51 23.27 -19.76
N ARG A 313 -22.59 23.82 -18.54
CA ARG A 313 -22.76 23.05 -17.31
C ARG A 313 -23.99 22.14 -17.34
N SER A 314 -25.15 22.65 -17.77
CA SER A 314 -26.38 21.86 -17.83
C SER A 314 -26.28 20.73 -18.86
N LEU A 315 -25.69 21.01 -20.03
CA LEU A 315 -25.44 20.00 -21.06
C LEU A 315 -24.49 18.91 -20.57
N SER A 316 -23.39 19.29 -19.91
CA SER A 316 -22.44 18.35 -19.31
C SER A 316 -23.07 17.50 -18.21
N CYS A 317 -23.98 18.08 -17.41
CA CYS A 317 -24.76 17.36 -16.42
C CYS A 317 -25.67 16.30 -17.07
N LEU A 318 -26.47 16.70 -18.06
CA LEU A 318 -27.38 15.80 -18.78
C LEU A 318 -26.61 14.66 -19.48
N LEU A 319 -25.49 14.97 -20.12
CA LEU A 319 -24.63 13.99 -20.78
C LEU A 319 -24.03 13.00 -19.77
N THR A 320 -23.59 13.47 -18.61
CA THR A 320 -23.06 12.62 -17.54
C THR A 320 -24.14 11.68 -16.99
N VAL A 321 -25.36 12.19 -16.77
CA VAL A 321 -26.50 11.35 -16.36
C VAL A 321 -26.83 10.31 -17.44
N ALA A 322 -26.82 10.70 -18.72
CA ALA A 322 -27.02 9.76 -19.82
C ALA A 322 -25.93 8.68 -19.88
N ILE A 323 -24.66 9.02 -19.64
CA ILE A 323 -23.55 8.06 -19.55
C ILE A 323 -23.78 7.07 -18.39
N VAL A 324 -24.12 7.57 -17.19
CA VAL A 324 -24.36 6.71 -16.02
C VAL A 324 -25.55 5.77 -16.24
N ILE A 325 -26.66 6.28 -16.81
CA ILE A 325 -27.81 5.44 -17.17
C ILE A 325 -27.42 4.42 -18.23
N SER A 326 -26.63 4.82 -19.24
CA SER A 326 -26.18 3.92 -20.29
C SER A 326 -25.39 2.74 -19.78
N CYS A 327 -24.56 2.92 -18.73
CA CYS A 327 -23.82 1.82 -18.10
C CYS A 327 -24.74 0.68 -17.62
N LEU A 328 -25.93 1.05 -17.12
CA LEU A 328 -26.94 0.11 -16.61
C LEU A 328 -27.79 -0.46 -17.76
N THR A 329 -28.19 0.37 -18.71
CA THR A 329 -29.09 -0.04 -19.81
C THR A 329 -28.39 -0.82 -20.92
N THR A 330 -27.06 -0.70 -21.06
CA THR A 330 -26.24 -1.61 -21.91
C THR A 330 -25.88 -2.92 -21.18
N LYS A 331 -26.24 -3.04 -19.90
CA LYS A 331 -25.84 -4.15 -19.02
C LYS A 331 -24.33 -4.34 -18.98
N SER A 332 -23.58 -3.23 -19.08
CA SER A 332 -22.11 -3.24 -18.98
C SER A 332 -21.65 -3.14 -17.52
N HIS A 333 -22.47 -2.55 -16.65
CA HIS A 333 -22.24 -2.41 -15.20
C HIS A 333 -23.54 -2.66 -14.44
N THR A 334 -23.43 -3.09 -13.19
CA THR A 334 -24.54 -3.25 -12.25
C THR A 334 -24.77 -1.98 -11.42
N ILE A 335 -25.88 -1.91 -10.69
CA ILE A 335 -26.16 -0.83 -9.73
C ILE A 335 -25.04 -0.75 -8.68
N ALA A 336 -24.53 -1.88 -8.20
CA ALA A 336 -23.44 -1.90 -7.22
C ALA A 336 -22.17 -1.24 -7.80
N ASP A 337 -21.79 -1.59 -9.03
CA ASP A 337 -20.63 -1.04 -9.72
C ASP A 337 -20.73 0.49 -9.87
N VAL A 338 -21.92 0.97 -10.26
CA VAL A 338 -22.23 2.39 -10.40
C VAL A 338 -22.13 3.12 -9.06
N LEU A 339 -22.76 2.60 -8.00
CA LEU A 339 -22.74 3.22 -6.68
C LEU A 339 -21.32 3.33 -6.12
N PHE A 340 -20.52 2.27 -6.24
CA PHE A 340 -19.13 2.29 -5.82
C PHE A 340 -18.28 3.23 -6.68
N GLY A 341 -18.57 3.37 -7.98
CA GLY A 341 -17.92 4.35 -8.86
C GLY A 341 -18.19 5.80 -8.41
N ILE A 342 -19.42 6.09 -8.01
CA ILE A 342 -19.81 7.37 -7.39
C ILE A 342 -19.07 7.60 -6.06
N ILE A 343 -19.00 6.58 -5.20
CA ILE A 343 -18.28 6.65 -3.92
C ILE A 343 -16.79 6.94 -4.15
N ALA A 344 -16.14 6.24 -5.08
CA ALA A 344 -14.74 6.47 -5.43
C ALA A 344 -14.50 7.90 -5.94
N TYR A 345 -15.41 8.43 -6.75
CA TYR A 345 -15.37 9.83 -7.17
C TYR A 345 -15.45 10.80 -5.98
N TYR A 346 -16.40 10.62 -5.06
CA TYR A 346 -16.54 11.52 -3.93
C TYR A 346 -15.37 11.42 -2.94
N LEU A 347 -14.85 10.21 -2.69
CA LEU A 347 -13.65 10.02 -1.86
C LEU A 347 -12.42 10.70 -2.48
N SER A 348 -12.21 10.57 -3.80
CA SER A 348 -11.09 11.24 -4.48
C SER A 348 -11.25 12.77 -4.52
N ARG A 349 -12.49 13.27 -4.67
CA ARG A 349 -12.83 14.69 -4.65
C ARG A 349 -12.59 15.31 -3.28
N PHE A 350 -13.05 14.65 -2.22
CA PHE A 350 -12.93 15.11 -0.84
C PHE A 350 -11.71 14.53 -0.10
N ARG A 351 -10.69 14.09 -0.84
CA ARG A 351 -9.46 13.46 -0.30
C ARG A 351 -8.81 14.24 0.85
N LEU A 352 -8.75 15.58 0.76
CA LEU A 352 -8.12 16.43 1.78
C LEU A 352 -8.99 16.53 3.04
N PRO A 353 -10.29 16.89 2.96
CA PRO A 353 -11.19 16.82 4.12
C PRO A 353 -11.29 15.43 4.77
N VAL A 354 -11.33 14.37 3.96
CA VAL A 354 -11.35 12.97 4.46
C VAL A 354 -10.06 12.68 5.23
N TYR A 355 -8.90 12.98 4.65
CA TYR A 355 -7.61 12.82 5.32
C TYR A 355 -7.52 13.64 6.61
N GLN A 356 -7.92 14.90 6.59
CA GLN A 356 -7.94 15.76 7.79
C GLN A 356 -8.90 15.26 8.87
N SER A 357 -10.05 14.71 8.49
CA SER A 357 -11.01 14.10 9.43
C SER A 357 -10.43 12.87 10.09
N LEU A 358 -9.74 12.01 9.33
CA LEU A 358 -9.02 10.84 9.86
C LEU A 358 -7.87 11.25 10.78
N LEU A 359 -7.10 12.29 10.44
CA LEU A 359 -6.06 12.83 11.32
C LEU A 359 -6.66 13.43 12.59
N THR A 360 -7.78 14.15 12.50
CA THR A 360 -8.50 14.68 13.66
C THR A 360 -8.99 13.56 14.57
N LEU A 361 -9.45 12.44 14.02
CA LEU A 361 -9.80 11.25 14.80
C LEU A 361 -8.56 10.66 15.49
N CYS A 362 -7.44 10.53 14.77
CA CYS A 362 -6.18 10.06 15.35
C CYS A 362 -5.69 10.99 16.47
N GLU A 363 -5.82 12.31 16.30
CA GLU A 363 -5.47 13.32 17.31
C GLU A 363 -6.39 13.24 18.53
N LYS A 364 -7.69 13.02 18.33
CA LYS A 364 -8.64 12.76 19.44
C LYS A 364 -8.25 11.50 20.22
N ILE A 365 -7.92 10.40 19.53
CA ILE A 365 -7.44 9.15 20.18
C ILE A 365 -6.10 9.41 20.90
N SER A 366 -5.20 10.18 20.30
CA SER A 366 -3.89 10.50 20.88
C SER A 366 -3.97 11.27 22.19
N ASN A 367 -5.08 12.00 22.39
CA ASN A 367 -5.33 12.82 23.56
C ASN A 367 -6.47 12.28 24.44
N SER A 368 -6.89 11.02 24.23
CA SER A 368 -7.99 10.40 24.98
C SER A 368 -7.53 9.61 26.21
N TRP A 369 -6.26 9.71 26.59
CA TRP A 369 -5.70 8.94 27.69
C TRP A 369 -6.58 9.08 28.94
N HIS A 370 -7.02 7.95 29.49
CA HIS A 370 -7.93 7.91 30.62
C HIS A 370 -7.63 6.68 31.50
N GLU A 371 -7.68 6.87 32.82
CA GLU A 371 -7.51 5.80 33.80
C GLU A 371 -8.75 5.66 34.70
N TRP A 372 -9.08 4.42 35.04
CA TRP A 372 -10.03 4.09 36.11
C TRP A 372 -9.26 3.38 37.21
N ARG A 373 -9.38 3.86 38.45
CA ARG A 373 -8.68 3.29 39.60
C ARG A 373 -9.68 2.73 40.60
N TRP A 374 -9.52 1.46 40.95
CA TRP A 374 -10.27 0.77 42.00
C TRP A 374 -9.28 0.20 43.02
N GLY A 375 -9.06 0.95 44.11
CA GLY A 375 -8.05 0.62 45.11
C GLY A 375 -6.64 0.56 44.50
N LYS A 376 -6.02 -0.63 44.57
CA LYS A 376 -4.66 -0.90 44.06
C LYS A 376 -4.60 -1.21 42.56
N VAL A 377 -5.76 -1.41 41.93
CA VAL A 377 -5.85 -1.79 40.51
C VAL A 377 -6.19 -0.56 39.70
N ARG A 378 -5.50 -0.36 38.58
CA ARG A 378 -5.81 0.66 37.58
C ARG A 378 -6.04 0.02 36.22
N LEU A 379 -7.08 0.46 35.53
CA LEU A 379 -7.36 0.17 34.12
C LEU A 379 -7.08 1.41 33.27
N ILE A 380 -6.35 1.24 32.18
CA ILE A 380 -6.02 2.32 31.25
C ILE A 380 -6.68 2.04 29.89
N ASN A 381 -7.32 3.05 29.31
CA ASN A 381 -8.15 2.91 28.12
C ASN A 381 -7.41 2.35 26.89
N HIS A 382 -6.10 2.58 26.76
CA HIS A 382 -5.33 2.04 25.64
C HIS A 382 -5.30 0.50 25.59
N GLY A 383 -5.61 -0.18 26.70
CA GLY A 383 -5.73 -1.64 26.75
C GLY A 383 -6.87 -2.18 25.89
N PHE A 384 -7.96 -1.42 25.74
CA PHE A 384 -9.09 -1.83 24.89
C PHE A 384 -8.69 -1.95 23.42
N TYR A 385 -7.86 -1.04 22.89
CA TYR A 385 -7.36 -1.15 21.52
C TYR A 385 -6.50 -2.40 21.32
N ALA A 386 -5.63 -2.73 22.27
CA ALA A 386 -4.86 -3.99 22.21
C ALA A 386 -5.79 -5.21 22.23
N ALA A 387 -6.83 -5.18 23.07
CA ALA A 387 -7.82 -6.25 23.20
C ALA A 387 -8.63 -6.44 21.90
N ILE A 388 -9.06 -5.35 21.24
CA ILE A 388 -9.71 -5.41 19.91
C ILE A 388 -8.74 -6.04 18.89
N GLY A 389 -7.48 -5.64 18.89
CA GLY A 389 -6.45 -6.25 18.04
C GLY A 389 -6.32 -7.75 18.27
N GLY A 390 -6.23 -8.17 19.53
CA GLY A 390 -6.19 -9.58 19.93
C GLY A 390 -7.45 -10.34 19.51
N PHE A 391 -8.63 -9.76 19.67
CA PHE A 391 -9.91 -10.32 19.24
C PHE A 391 -9.95 -10.55 17.73
N CYS A 392 -9.63 -9.53 16.93
CA CYS A 392 -9.60 -9.63 15.47
C CYS A 392 -8.57 -10.68 15.01
N GLY A 393 -7.36 -10.66 15.58
CA GLY A 393 -6.32 -11.65 15.27
C GLY A 393 -6.75 -13.06 15.63
N PHE A 394 -7.41 -13.26 16.77
CA PHE A 394 -7.92 -14.56 17.20
C PHE A 394 -8.98 -15.10 16.24
N LEU A 395 -9.92 -14.26 15.79
CA LEU A 395 -10.91 -14.64 14.78
C LEU A 395 -10.27 -14.95 13.43
N THR A 396 -9.28 -14.15 13.00
CA THR A 396 -8.53 -14.44 11.77
C THR A 396 -7.84 -15.81 11.85
N MET A 397 -7.19 -16.14 12.98
CA MET A 397 -6.59 -17.46 13.16
C MET A 397 -7.63 -18.57 13.21
N GLY A 398 -8.73 -18.36 13.93
CA GLY A 398 -9.82 -19.32 14.05
C GLY A 398 -10.56 -19.60 12.76
N TYR A 399 -10.60 -18.66 11.82
CA TYR A 399 -11.17 -18.89 10.49
C TYR A 399 -10.43 -20.01 9.74
N PHE A 400 -9.10 -20.07 9.82
CA PHE A 400 -8.28 -21.07 9.14
C PHE A 400 -7.95 -22.30 9.99
N LEU A 401 -8.17 -22.23 11.30
CA LEU A 401 -7.90 -23.29 12.28
C LEU A 401 -9.10 -23.51 13.23
N PRO A 402 -10.32 -23.77 12.70
CA PRO A 402 -11.54 -23.70 13.50
C PRO A 402 -11.61 -24.73 14.63
N ASP A 403 -11.03 -25.91 14.43
CA ASP A 403 -11.07 -27.01 15.41
C ASP A 403 -9.89 -27.00 16.39
N GLN A 404 -8.93 -26.08 16.22
CA GLN A 404 -7.65 -26.10 16.93
C GLN A 404 -7.52 -24.96 17.95
N ILE A 405 -8.55 -24.70 18.73
CA ILE A 405 -8.64 -23.57 19.68
C ILE A 405 -7.40 -23.46 20.59
N TRP A 406 -6.85 -24.58 21.04
CA TRP A 406 -5.65 -24.60 21.90
C TRP A 406 -4.42 -23.98 21.21
N ILE A 407 -4.28 -24.15 19.88
CA ILE A 407 -3.19 -23.58 19.08
C ILE A 407 -3.30 -22.06 19.02
N LEU A 408 -4.53 -21.54 18.86
CA LEU A 408 -4.78 -20.09 18.83
C LEU A 408 -4.34 -19.46 20.16
N TYR A 409 -4.71 -20.08 21.29
CA TYR A 409 -4.25 -19.63 22.61
C TYR A 409 -2.74 -19.78 22.77
N ALA A 410 -2.14 -20.89 22.35
CA ALA A 410 -0.69 -21.10 22.46
C ALA A 410 0.11 -20.03 21.71
N ILE A 411 -0.25 -19.76 20.45
CA ILE A 411 0.37 -18.71 19.62
C ILE A 411 0.15 -17.33 20.27
N GLY A 412 -1.08 -17.05 20.68
CA GLY A 412 -1.44 -15.76 21.31
C GLY A 412 -0.66 -15.49 22.61
N VAL A 413 -0.63 -16.48 23.50
CA VAL A 413 0.08 -16.43 24.79
C VAL A 413 1.58 -16.28 24.59
N ALA A 414 2.17 -17.10 23.71
CA ALA A 414 3.59 -16.99 23.41
C ALA A 414 3.95 -15.61 22.85
N GLY A 415 3.09 -15.01 22.03
CA GLY A 415 3.25 -13.65 21.52
C GLY A 415 3.36 -12.61 22.63
N PHE A 416 2.38 -12.48 23.52
CA PHE A 416 2.46 -11.43 24.55
C PHE A 416 3.47 -11.75 25.66
N VAL A 417 3.71 -13.03 25.98
CA VAL A 417 4.78 -13.43 26.92
C VAL A 417 6.14 -13.07 26.34
N GLY A 418 6.39 -13.40 25.07
CA GLY A 418 7.61 -13.02 24.36
C GLY A 418 7.78 -11.50 24.30
N ALA A 419 6.70 -10.76 24.04
CA ALA A 419 6.71 -9.30 24.04
C ALA A 419 7.09 -8.71 25.41
N GLY A 420 6.57 -9.28 26.49
CA GLY A 420 6.89 -8.85 27.86
C GLY A 420 8.33 -9.19 28.27
N LEU A 421 8.80 -10.41 27.99
CA LEU A 421 10.16 -10.85 28.33
C LEU A 421 11.22 -10.04 27.58
N TRP A 422 11.05 -9.88 26.26
CA TRP A 422 11.95 -9.08 25.43
C TRP A 422 12.06 -7.65 25.94
N ALA A 423 10.91 -7.00 26.14
CA ALA A 423 10.90 -5.62 26.57
C ALA A 423 11.48 -5.46 27.98
N GLN A 424 11.32 -6.45 28.86
CA GLN A 424 11.94 -6.42 30.18
C GLN A 424 13.47 -6.53 30.13
N TRP A 425 14.01 -7.31 29.19
CA TRP A 425 15.45 -7.55 29.05
C TRP A 425 16.17 -6.48 28.21
N VAL A 426 15.51 -5.95 27.18
CA VAL A 426 16.13 -5.06 26.19
C VAL A 426 15.69 -3.60 26.36
N GLU A 427 14.41 -3.37 26.65
CA GLU A 427 13.79 -2.03 26.68
C GLU A 427 13.42 -1.57 28.11
N GLY A 428 13.72 -2.39 29.11
CA GLY A 428 13.33 -2.18 30.50
C GLY A 428 14.06 -1.00 31.11
N SER A 429 13.33 -0.16 31.84
CA SER A 429 13.90 0.94 32.61
C SER A 429 13.32 0.96 34.02
N SER A 430 13.98 1.66 34.94
CA SER A 430 13.47 1.89 36.30
C SER A 430 12.09 2.58 36.33
N MET A 431 11.72 3.24 35.22
CA MET A 431 10.47 3.98 35.09
C MET A 431 9.34 3.21 34.38
N LEU A 432 9.63 2.15 33.62
CA LEU A 432 8.63 1.32 32.93
C LEU A 432 8.82 -0.13 33.36
N LEU A 433 7.98 -0.59 34.29
CA LEU A 433 8.12 -1.92 34.90
C LEU A 433 7.40 -3.04 34.12
N ARG A 434 6.50 -2.71 33.18
CA ARG A 434 5.82 -3.67 32.29
C ARG A 434 5.77 -3.18 30.82
N PRO A 435 6.92 -2.98 30.14
CA PRO A 435 6.91 -2.66 28.72
C PRO A 435 6.58 -3.90 27.89
N PHE A 436 6.09 -3.70 26.66
CA PHE A 436 5.85 -4.78 25.69
C PHE A 436 6.52 -4.40 24.36
N GLY A 437 7.32 -5.32 23.81
CA GLY A 437 8.16 -5.09 22.64
C GLY A 437 7.69 -5.92 21.45
N TYR A 438 7.66 -5.31 20.27
CA TYR A 438 7.20 -5.97 19.04
C TYR A 438 8.04 -7.20 18.67
N TYR A 439 9.38 -7.06 18.67
CA TYR A 439 10.29 -8.15 18.29
C TYR A 439 10.19 -9.35 19.23
N GLY A 440 9.95 -9.11 20.51
CA GLY A 440 9.64 -10.18 21.46
C GLY A 440 8.38 -10.96 21.09
N SER A 441 7.33 -10.26 20.62
CA SER A 441 6.13 -10.93 20.14
C SER A 441 6.40 -11.81 18.92
N VAL A 442 7.21 -11.32 17.98
CA VAL A 442 7.58 -12.08 16.78
C VAL A 442 8.35 -13.34 17.17
N LEU A 443 9.35 -13.23 18.04
CA LEU A 443 10.13 -14.37 18.51
C LEU A 443 9.27 -15.39 19.27
N GLY A 444 8.38 -14.92 20.14
CA GLY A 444 7.46 -15.77 20.89
C GLY A 444 6.50 -16.54 19.97
N VAL A 445 5.93 -15.85 18.97
CA VAL A 445 5.07 -16.49 17.97
C VAL A 445 5.84 -17.51 17.13
N ILE A 446 7.02 -17.17 16.61
CA ILE A 446 7.84 -18.11 15.84
C ILE A 446 8.18 -19.34 16.68
N PHE A 447 8.56 -19.15 17.94
CA PHE A 447 8.85 -20.26 18.85
C PHE A 447 7.63 -21.17 19.04
N ALA A 448 6.44 -20.61 19.28
CA ALA A 448 5.22 -21.40 19.39
C ALA A 448 4.88 -22.13 18.08
N VAL A 449 4.99 -21.45 16.93
CA VAL A 449 4.75 -22.06 15.62
C VAL A 449 5.70 -23.23 15.36
N VAL A 450 7.00 -23.08 15.64
CA VAL A 450 7.98 -24.16 15.50
C VAL A 450 7.64 -25.33 16.41
N LEU A 451 7.37 -25.09 17.70
CA LEU A 451 7.01 -26.17 18.62
C LEU A 451 5.74 -26.89 18.18
N ILE A 452 4.69 -26.16 17.81
CA ILE A 452 3.42 -26.75 17.38
C ILE A 452 3.62 -27.55 16.09
N ALA A 453 4.40 -27.06 15.14
CA ALA A 453 4.72 -27.78 13.91
C ALA A 453 5.56 -29.06 14.16
N LEU A 454 6.42 -29.07 15.19
CA LEU A 454 7.21 -30.25 15.56
C LEU A 454 6.39 -31.33 16.28
N PHE A 455 5.35 -30.93 17.03
CA PHE A 455 4.58 -31.83 17.90
C PHE A 455 3.12 -32.05 17.48
N SER A 456 2.71 -31.51 16.32
CA SER A 456 1.38 -31.72 15.75
C SER A 456 1.48 -32.05 14.25
N ALA A 457 0.37 -32.51 13.66
CA ALA A 457 0.30 -32.78 12.23
C ALA A 457 0.13 -31.51 11.37
N ILE A 458 0.08 -30.32 11.98
CA ILE A 458 -0.18 -29.08 11.25
C ILE A 458 1.11 -28.57 10.60
N ASN A 459 1.00 -28.23 9.32
CA ASN A 459 2.13 -27.74 8.54
C ASN A 459 2.66 -26.40 9.09
N PHE A 460 3.98 -26.28 9.20
CA PHE A 460 4.66 -25.06 9.65
C PHE A 460 4.25 -23.81 8.85
N TRP A 461 4.18 -23.92 7.52
CA TRP A 461 3.84 -22.79 6.65
C TRP A 461 2.38 -22.37 6.80
N GLN A 462 1.49 -23.32 7.03
CA GLN A 462 0.09 -23.01 7.36
C GLN A 462 0.01 -22.14 8.63
N LEU A 463 0.71 -22.54 9.70
CA LEU A 463 0.76 -21.77 10.95
C LEU A 463 1.40 -20.38 10.75
N MET A 464 2.49 -20.30 9.99
CA MET A 464 3.16 -19.03 9.68
C MET A 464 2.27 -18.07 8.88
N ALA A 465 1.56 -18.57 7.86
CA ALA A 465 0.66 -17.78 7.03
C ALA A 465 -0.54 -17.27 7.83
N VAL A 466 -1.12 -18.13 8.67
CA VAL A 466 -2.20 -17.76 9.60
C VAL A 466 -1.75 -16.69 10.60
N ALA A 467 -0.55 -16.83 11.16
CA ALA A 467 0.03 -15.82 12.03
C ALA A 467 0.29 -14.49 11.30
N ALA A 468 0.77 -14.53 10.05
CA ALA A 468 1.01 -13.36 9.21
C ALA A 468 -0.29 -12.60 8.87
N LEU A 469 -1.35 -13.33 8.51
CA LEU A 469 -2.69 -12.76 8.30
C LEU A 469 -3.22 -12.10 9.57
N ALA A 470 -3.13 -12.77 10.72
CA ALA A 470 -3.58 -12.25 12.00
C ALA A 470 -2.73 -11.05 12.49
N ALA A 471 -1.46 -10.98 12.13
CA ALA A 471 -0.57 -9.88 12.54
C ALA A 471 -1.04 -8.52 12.02
N SER A 472 -1.68 -8.46 10.85
CA SER A 472 -2.14 -7.21 10.23
C SER A 472 -3.24 -6.50 11.05
N PRO A 473 -4.39 -7.14 11.38
CA PRO A 473 -5.39 -6.52 12.25
C PRO A 473 -4.89 -6.30 13.68
N ILE A 474 -4.03 -7.18 14.22
CA ILE A 474 -3.39 -6.97 15.53
C ILE A 474 -2.58 -5.67 15.53
N GLN A 475 -1.76 -5.45 14.49
CA GLN A 475 -0.93 -4.25 14.40
C GLN A 475 -1.74 -2.99 14.11
N PHE A 476 -2.78 -3.08 13.26
CA PHE A 476 -3.70 -1.98 13.01
C PHE A 476 -4.23 -1.40 14.33
N TRP A 477 -4.84 -2.23 15.17
CA TRP A 477 -5.38 -1.80 16.46
C TRP A 477 -4.28 -1.51 17.49
N GLY A 478 -3.14 -2.19 17.39
CA GLY A 478 -1.94 -1.87 18.17
C GLY A 478 -1.45 -0.43 17.94
N ARG A 479 -1.63 0.14 16.74
CA ARG A 479 -1.31 1.55 16.46
C ARG A 479 -2.28 2.53 17.13
N CYS A 480 -3.55 2.17 17.33
CA CYS A 480 -4.47 2.95 18.16
C CYS A 480 -4.00 3.02 19.62
N ARG A 481 -3.50 1.91 20.18
CA ARG A 481 -2.81 1.93 21.48
C ARG A 481 -1.57 2.83 21.44
N CYS A 482 -0.77 2.78 20.38
CA CYS A 482 0.41 3.63 20.22
C CYS A 482 0.05 5.13 20.20
N LEU A 483 -1.08 5.51 19.58
CA LEU A 483 -1.59 6.88 19.60
C LEU A 483 -1.85 7.33 21.05
N VAL A 484 -2.62 6.58 21.84
CA VAL A 484 -2.92 6.96 23.23
C VAL A 484 -1.65 7.08 24.09
N GLN A 485 -0.65 6.23 23.86
CA GLN A 485 0.62 6.26 24.59
C GLN A 485 1.60 7.32 24.09
N GLY A 486 1.44 7.79 22.86
CA GLY A 486 2.41 8.66 22.18
C GLY A 486 3.72 7.97 21.80
N CYS A 487 3.72 6.65 21.57
CA CYS A 487 4.89 5.94 21.03
C CYS A 487 4.81 5.79 19.50
N CYS A 488 5.91 5.41 18.85
CA CYS A 488 6.01 5.24 17.40
C CYS A 488 5.65 6.52 16.60
N HIS A 489 5.91 7.69 17.18
CA HIS A 489 5.52 8.98 16.63
C HIS A 489 6.49 9.50 15.56
N GLY A 490 5.96 10.36 14.70
CA GLY A 490 6.75 11.05 13.68
C GLY A 490 7.63 12.15 14.26
N LYS A 491 8.55 12.64 13.44
CA LYS A 491 9.28 13.90 13.68
C LYS A 491 8.40 15.12 13.34
N PRO A 492 8.78 16.34 13.80
CA PRO A 492 8.08 17.57 13.43
C PRO A 492 7.97 17.78 11.92
N THR A 493 6.84 18.34 11.48
CA THR A 493 6.54 18.51 10.06
C THR A 493 5.69 19.73 9.77
N HIS A 494 5.81 20.24 8.53
CA HIS A 494 5.00 21.34 8.00
C HIS A 494 3.77 20.86 7.22
N ILE A 495 3.69 19.57 6.89
CA ILE A 495 2.50 19.00 6.24
C ILE A 495 1.43 18.62 7.27
N ALA A 496 0.21 18.33 6.83
CA ALA A 496 -0.86 17.88 7.73
C ALA A 496 -0.45 16.62 8.53
N GLY A 497 -0.49 16.74 9.85
CA GLY A 497 -0.07 15.73 10.81
C GLY A 497 -0.97 15.68 12.05
N ILE A 498 -0.45 15.15 13.16
CA ILE A 498 -1.16 15.00 14.44
C ILE A 498 -0.39 15.67 15.58
N ARG A 499 -1.12 16.15 16.60
CA ARG A 499 -0.56 16.79 17.80
C ARG A 499 -0.89 16.02 19.07
N PHE A 500 0.01 16.11 20.04
CA PHE A 500 -0.14 15.49 21.36
C PHE A 500 -0.09 16.59 22.43
N PHE A 501 -1.06 16.57 23.32
CA PHE A 501 -1.23 17.52 24.42
C PHE A 501 -1.24 16.82 25.78
N HIS A 502 -1.64 15.55 25.83
CA HIS A 502 -1.78 14.83 27.09
C HIS A 502 -0.42 14.70 27.81
N PRO A 503 -0.32 15.01 29.12
CA PRO A 503 0.96 15.02 29.85
C PRO A 503 1.60 13.63 29.98
N LYS A 504 0.78 12.56 30.09
CA LYS A 504 1.26 11.16 30.14
C LYS A 504 1.68 10.59 28.77
N SER A 505 1.50 11.34 27.68
CA SER A 505 2.00 10.93 26.36
C SER A 505 3.52 10.93 26.34
N ARG A 506 4.14 9.91 25.74
CA ARG A 506 5.61 9.86 25.55
C ARG A 506 6.11 11.00 24.66
N VAL A 507 5.28 11.54 23.77
CA VAL A 507 5.62 12.73 22.97
C VAL A 507 5.85 13.94 23.88
N THR A 508 4.99 14.13 24.87
CA THR A 508 5.09 15.23 25.84
C THR A 508 6.24 14.98 26.81
N LYS A 509 6.30 13.78 27.40
CA LYS A 509 7.19 13.46 28.52
C LYS A 509 8.64 13.14 28.11
N LEU A 510 8.84 12.47 26.98
CA LEU A 510 10.17 12.02 26.53
C LEU A 510 10.73 12.89 25.40
N ALA A 511 9.91 13.26 24.42
CA ALA A 511 10.37 14.04 23.26
C ALA A 511 10.28 15.57 23.46
N GLY A 512 9.47 16.05 24.41
CA GLY A 512 9.28 17.48 24.66
C GLY A 512 8.55 18.20 23.53
N TRP A 513 7.74 17.50 22.73
CA TRP A 513 7.07 18.03 21.53
C TRP A 513 5.57 18.26 21.72
N GLN A 514 5.17 18.66 22.93
CA GLN A 514 3.78 18.99 23.22
C GLN A 514 3.26 20.06 22.25
N GLY A 515 2.10 19.82 21.65
CA GLY A 515 1.44 20.73 20.69
C GLY A 515 2.15 20.88 19.34
N GLN A 516 3.32 20.27 19.12
CA GLN A 516 3.98 20.31 17.82
C GLN A 516 3.26 19.40 16.81
N ASN A 517 3.23 19.82 15.56
CA ASN A 517 2.66 19.05 14.47
C ASN A 517 3.65 17.97 14.00
N LEU A 518 3.31 16.70 14.19
CA LEU A 518 4.18 15.57 13.88
C LEU A 518 3.67 14.77 12.69
N TYR A 519 4.58 14.13 11.94
CA TYR A 519 4.16 13.15 10.93
C TYR A 519 3.28 12.07 11.58
N PRO A 520 2.12 11.73 10.99
CA PRO A 520 1.20 10.75 11.57
C PRO A 520 1.62 9.33 11.21
N THR A 521 2.84 8.93 11.62
CA THR A 521 3.44 7.63 11.30
C THR A 521 2.59 6.45 11.78
N GLN A 522 1.90 6.59 12.91
CA GLN A 522 0.98 5.56 13.39
C GLN A 522 -0.20 5.37 12.42
N PHE A 523 -0.76 6.46 11.87
CA PHE A 523 -1.82 6.41 10.86
C PHE A 523 -1.34 5.77 9.56
N TYR A 524 -0.13 6.10 9.11
CA TYR A 524 0.46 5.44 7.93
C TYR A 524 0.65 3.93 8.16
N SER A 525 1.06 3.53 9.36
CA SER A 525 1.19 2.13 9.73
C SER A 525 -0.18 1.42 9.81
N MET A 526 -1.23 2.09 10.27
CA MET A 526 -2.61 1.57 10.21
C MET A 526 -3.04 1.33 8.76
N LEU A 527 -2.87 2.30 7.86
CA LEU A 527 -3.21 2.13 6.45
C LEU A 527 -2.43 0.99 5.80
N ALA A 528 -1.12 0.89 6.05
CA ALA A 528 -0.28 -0.18 5.51
C ALA A 528 -0.78 -1.57 5.93
N ASN A 529 -1.13 -1.75 7.22
CA ASN A 529 -1.65 -3.02 7.73
C ASN A 529 -3.05 -3.32 7.20
N PHE A 530 -3.91 -2.31 7.05
CA PHE A 530 -5.23 -2.47 6.43
C PHE A 530 -5.11 -2.99 5.00
N PHE A 531 -4.29 -2.32 4.17
CA PHE A 531 -4.12 -2.73 2.77
C PHE A 531 -3.40 -4.08 2.64
N THR A 532 -2.42 -4.35 3.50
CA THR A 532 -1.73 -5.65 3.53
C THR A 532 -2.70 -6.78 3.87
N PHE A 533 -3.57 -6.60 4.87
CA PHE A 533 -4.52 -7.64 5.29
C PHE A 533 -5.41 -8.13 4.14
N PHE A 534 -6.10 -7.22 3.45
CA PHE A 534 -7.02 -7.61 2.37
C PHE A 534 -6.28 -8.14 1.13
N LEU A 535 -5.05 -7.67 0.86
CA LEU A 535 -4.24 -8.26 -0.20
C LEU A 535 -3.83 -9.70 0.14
N LEU A 536 -3.39 -9.97 1.37
CA LEU A 536 -3.08 -11.33 1.81
C LEU A 536 -4.32 -12.21 1.82
N TRP A 537 -5.47 -11.66 2.20
CA TRP A 537 -6.76 -12.35 2.14
C TRP A 537 -7.16 -12.68 0.68
N ARG A 538 -6.89 -11.79 -0.27
CA ARG A 538 -7.06 -12.09 -1.69
C ARG A 538 -6.22 -13.30 -2.10
N LEU A 539 -4.95 -13.34 -1.68
CA LEU A 539 -4.06 -14.47 -1.99
C LEU A 539 -4.57 -15.81 -1.42
N THR A 540 -5.31 -15.79 -0.31
CA THR A 540 -5.99 -17.01 0.18
C THR A 540 -7.12 -17.47 -0.72
N GLY A 541 -7.90 -16.57 -1.32
CA GLY A 541 -8.95 -16.92 -2.27
C GLY A 541 -8.44 -17.37 -3.64
N LEU A 542 -7.16 -17.09 -3.93
CA LEU A 542 -6.45 -17.54 -5.12
C LEU A 542 -5.70 -18.87 -4.91
N ASP A 543 -5.94 -19.57 -3.80
CA ASP A 543 -5.27 -20.82 -3.43
C ASP A 543 -3.74 -20.74 -3.53
N THR A 544 -3.18 -19.57 -3.18
CA THR A 544 -1.73 -19.38 -3.20
C THR A 544 -1.08 -20.09 -2.01
N SER A 545 0.16 -20.56 -2.18
CA SER A 545 0.87 -21.32 -1.14
C SER A 545 0.98 -20.55 0.18
N ALA A 546 0.88 -21.25 1.31
CA ALA A 546 0.93 -20.62 2.63
C ALA A 546 2.27 -19.89 2.87
N ALA A 547 3.39 -20.48 2.46
CA ALA A 547 4.70 -19.85 2.53
C ALA A 547 4.76 -18.54 1.74
N PHE A 548 4.12 -18.48 0.57
CA PHE A 548 4.02 -17.27 -0.23
C PHE A 548 3.23 -16.17 0.47
N ILE A 549 2.10 -16.49 1.10
CA ILE A 549 1.31 -15.53 1.89
C ILE A 549 2.16 -14.97 3.05
N ALA A 550 2.84 -15.83 3.80
CA ALA A 550 3.75 -15.41 4.87
C ALA A 550 4.90 -14.53 4.33
N GLY A 551 5.47 -14.88 3.17
CA GLY A 551 6.52 -14.12 2.52
C GLY A 551 6.05 -12.74 2.04
N MET A 552 4.88 -12.66 1.42
CA MET A 552 4.28 -11.41 0.98
C MET A 552 3.98 -10.47 2.14
N TYR A 553 3.54 -11.00 3.29
CA TYR A 553 3.39 -10.19 4.50
C TYR A 553 4.71 -9.53 4.89
N LEU A 554 5.81 -10.30 4.94
CA LEU A 554 7.13 -9.79 5.32
C LEU A 554 7.68 -8.76 4.31
N ILE A 555 7.44 -8.98 3.02
CA ILE A 555 7.81 -8.06 1.94
C ILE A 555 7.07 -6.73 2.07
N LEU A 556 5.74 -6.78 2.15
CA LEU A 556 4.89 -5.58 2.17
C LEU A 556 5.09 -4.80 3.46
N ASN A 557 4.99 -5.47 4.61
CA ASN A 557 5.20 -4.85 5.91
C ASN A 557 6.64 -4.28 6.03
N GLY A 558 7.65 -5.02 5.58
CA GLY A 558 9.04 -4.54 5.56
C GLY A 558 9.20 -3.30 4.68
N THR A 559 8.62 -3.29 3.49
CA THR A 559 8.67 -2.15 2.56
C THR A 559 8.05 -0.90 3.16
N PHE A 560 6.85 -1.00 3.73
CA PHE A 560 6.18 0.12 4.38
C PHE A 560 6.96 0.59 5.62
N ARG A 561 7.47 -0.35 6.42
CA ARG A 561 8.28 -0.04 7.61
C ARG A 561 9.55 0.74 7.24
N PHE A 562 10.19 0.40 6.12
CA PHE A 562 11.38 1.11 5.62
C PHE A 562 11.08 2.59 5.35
N ILE A 563 9.94 2.88 4.72
CA ILE A 563 9.50 4.27 4.46
C ILE A 563 9.12 4.95 5.78
N GLU A 564 8.27 4.31 6.59
CA GLU A 564 7.74 4.86 7.85
C GLU A 564 8.87 5.28 8.79
N GLU A 565 9.91 4.45 8.92
CA GLU A 565 11.04 4.70 9.80
C GLU A 565 11.82 5.97 9.42
N SER A 566 11.85 6.33 8.13
CA SER A 566 12.49 7.59 7.69
C SER A 566 11.76 8.85 8.21
N LEU A 567 10.49 8.70 8.60
CA LEU A 567 9.61 9.76 9.10
C LEU A 567 9.49 9.77 10.64
N ARG A 568 9.92 8.70 11.32
CA ARG A 568 9.88 8.62 12.78
C ARG A 568 10.82 9.62 13.46
N GLY A 569 10.43 10.01 14.67
CA GLY A 569 11.14 10.99 15.50
C GLY A 569 11.51 10.47 16.89
N GLU A 570 11.57 9.15 17.09
CA GLU A 570 11.88 8.55 18.39
C GLU A 570 13.38 8.75 18.74
N PRO A 571 13.72 9.49 19.81
CA PRO A 571 15.12 9.84 20.11
C PRO A 571 16.01 8.64 20.44
N GLN A 572 15.40 7.53 20.86
CA GLN A 572 16.09 6.34 21.35
C GLN A 572 16.55 5.41 20.21
N THR A 573 16.14 5.65 18.97
CA THR A 573 16.43 4.74 17.86
C THR A 573 17.91 4.82 17.44
N PRO A 574 18.68 3.72 17.59
CA PRO A 574 20.07 3.70 17.17
C PRO A 574 20.20 3.79 15.64
N HIS A 575 21.30 4.38 15.17
CA HIS A 575 21.64 4.46 13.76
C HIS A 575 22.84 3.57 13.45
N PHE A 576 22.77 2.85 12.34
CA PHE A 576 23.83 1.99 11.82
C PHE A 576 24.06 2.31 10.33
N ILE A 577 25.31 2.64 9.96
CA ILE A 577 25.71 2.99 8.58
C ILE A 577 24.76 4.02 7.95
N GLY A 578 24.48 5.12 8.67
CA GLY A 578 23.69 6.24 8.16
C GLY A 578 22.16 6.03 8.10
N MET A 579 21.65 4.85 8.48
CA MET A 579 20.20 4.55 8.57
C MET A 579 19.80 4.13 9.99
N PRO A 580 18.57 4.41 10.45
CA PRO A 580 18.02 3.79 11.67
C PRO A 580 18.07 2.25 11.59
N VAL A 581 18.36 1.58 12.71
CA VAL A 581 18.47 0.10 12.77
C VAL A 581 17.19 -0.59 12.28
N TYR A 582 16.01 0.01 12.51
CA TYR A 582 14.74 -0.57 12.04
C TYR A 582 14.58 -0.55 10.52
N GLN A 583 15.27 0.32 9.77
CA GLN A 583 15.32 0.23 8.30
C GLN A 583 16.12 -1.01 7.86
N TRP A 584 17.19 -1.37 8.55
CA TRP A 584 17.94 -2.61 8.28
C TRP A 584 17.11 -3.86 8.60
N LEU A 585 16.40 -3.87 9.73
CA LEU A 585 15.50 -4.99 10.07
C LEU A 585 14.35 -5.13 9.06
N ALA A 586 13.86 -4.01 8.51
CA ALA A 586 12.89 -4.02 7.42
C ALA A 586 13.46 -4.65 6.13
N LEU A 587 14.71 -4.34 5.76
CA LEU A 587 15.38 -4.99 4.62
C LEU A 587 15.57 -6.49 4.84
N ILE A 588 15.97 -6.90 6.05
CA ILE A 588 16.09 -8.33 6.39
C ILE A 588 14.72 -9.02 6.28
N SER A 589 13.66 -8.39 6.78
CA SER A 589 12.28 -8.89 6.62
C SER A 589 11.92 -9.10 5.15
N ILE A 590 12.24 -8.13 4.27
CA ILE A 590 12.00 -8.26 2.82
C ILE A 590 12.76 -9.45 2.25
N LEU A 591 14.05 -9.61 2.58
CA LEU A 591 14.87 -10.72 2.06
C LEU A 591 14.37 -12.09 2.53
N ILE A 592 13.96 -12.21 3.79
CA ILE A 592 13.32 -13.43 4.32
C ILE A 592 12.00 -13.67 3.58
N GLY A 593 11.21 -12.63 3.36
CA GLY A 593 9.96 -12.73 2.61
C GLY A 593 10.16 -13.20 1.17
N ILE A 594 11.17 -12.68 0.47
CA ILE A 594 11.57 -13.13 -0.87
C ILE A 594 11.90 -14.64 -0.84
N ALA A 595 12.71 -15.09 0.13
CA ALA A 595 13.02 -16.50 0.27
C ALA A 595 11.76 -17.35 0.52
N PHE A 596 10.84 -16.89 1.37
CA PHE A 596 9.59 -17.61 1.68
C PHE A 596 8.66 -17.73 0.46
N THR A 597 8.61 -16.70 -0.39
CA THR A 597 7.77 -16.77 -1.60
C THR A 597 8.21 -17.83 -2.60
N GLY A 598 9.46 -18.30 -2.56
CA GLY A 598 9.93 -19.39 -3.42
C GLY A 598 9.73 -20.79 -2.83
N ILE A 599 9.08 -20.93 -1.67
CA ILE A 599 8.93 -22.22 -0.98
C ILE A 599 7.57 -22.84 -1.31
N ASP A 600 7.60 -24.12 -1.69
CA ASP A 600 6.40 -24.92 -1.89
C ASP A 600 5.74 -25.28 -0.57
N SER A 601 4.43 -25.03 -0.51
CA SER A 601 3.60 -25.41 0.63
C SER A 601 2.14 -25.51 0.21
N PRO A 602 1.32 -26.29 0.93
CA PRO A 602 -0.12 -26.31 0.69
C PRO A 602 -0.74 -24.91 0.85
N PRO A 603 -1.80 -24.58 0.09
CA PRO A 603 -2.55 -23.35 0.32
C PRO A 603 -3.29 -23.38 1.66
N LEU A 604 -3.74 -22.20 2.10
CA LEU A 604 -4.62 -22.12 3.26
C LEU A 604 -6.03 -22.57 2.88
N ILE A 605 -6.57 -23.52 3.63
CA ILE A 605 -7.94 -23.99 3.44
C ILE A 605 -8.88 -23.02 4.15
N ALA A 606 -9.82 -22.43 3.40
CA ALA A 606 -10.86 -21.59 3.97
C ALA A 606 -11.74 -22.40 4.94
N GLY A 607 -11.95 -21.87 6.13
CA GLY A 607 -12.85 -22.46 7.12
C GLY A 607 -14.07 -21.58 7.38
N GLY A 608 -14.53 -21.58 8.63
CA GLY A 608 -15.71 -20.82 9.04
C GLY A 608 -15.61 -20.40 10.50
N LEU A 609 -16.34 -19.35 10.85
CA LEU A 609 -16.43 -18.89 12.24
C LEU A 609 -17.60 -19.55 12.95
N SER A 610 -17.31 -20.55 13.78
CA SER A 610 -18.31 -21.17 14.66
C SER A 610 -18.69 -20.22 15.82
N PRO A 611 -19.89 -20.33 16.41
CA PRO A 611 -20.27 -19.56 17.61
C PRO A 611 -19.29 -19.75 18.78
N SER A 612 -18.67 -20.92 18.91
CA SER A 612 -17.63 -21.20 19.91
C SER A 612 -16.39 -20.31 19.72
N LEU A 613 -15.93 -20.11 18.48
CA LEU A 613 -14.80 -19.23 18.20
C LEU A 613 -15.07 -17.78 18.60
N TRP A 614 -16.29 -17.29 18.40
CA TRP A 614 -16.69 -15.95 18.87
C TRP A 614 -16.58 -15.82 20.39
N LEU A 615 -17.06 -16.83 21.13
CA LEU A 615 -16.94 -16.85 22.59
C LEU A 615 -15.46 -16.86 23.03
N HIS A 616 -14.63 -17.71 22.43
CA HIS A 616 -13.20 -17.77 22.74
C HIS A 616 -12.45 -16.48 22.38
N ALA A 617 -12.82 -15.82 21.29
CA ALA A 617 -12.28 -14.51 20.94
C ALA A 617 -12.64 -13.45 22.00
N VAL A 618 -13.86 -13.45 22.54
CA VAL A 618 -14.25 -12.57 23.66
C VAL A 618 -13.47 -12.90 24.93
N ILE A 619 -13.24 -14.17 25.25
CA ILE A 619 -12.40 -14.57 26.39
C ILE A 619 -10.96 -14.05 26.18
N TYR A 620 -10.42 -14.23 24.97
CA TYR A 620 -9.08 -13.76 24.62
C TYR A 620 -8.97 -12.22 24.67
N PHE A 621 -10.02 -11.50 24.26
CA PHE A 621 -10.12 -10.05 24.44
C PHE A 621 -9.93 -9.66 25.91
N VAL A 622 -10.62 -10.31 26.84
CA VAL A 622 -10.51 -10.03 28.28
C VAL A 622 -9.08 -10.30 28.78
N ILE A 623 -8.46 -11.41 28.35
CA ILE A 623 -7.07 -11.74 28.70
C ILE A 623 -6.12 -10.62 28.24
N ILE A 624 -6.24 -10.17 27.00
CA ILE A 624 -5.39 -9.11 26.44
C ILE A 624 -5.68 -7.76 27.12
N LEU A 625 -6.93 -7.45 27.45
CA LEU A 625 -7.28 -6.25 28.21
C LEU A 625 -6.61 -6.26 29.60
N CYS A 626 -6.61 -7.40 30.29
CA CYS A 626 -5.90 -7.56 31.55
C CYS A 626 -4.37 -7.42 31.37
N ALA A 627 -3.81 -7.93 30.27
CA ALA A 627 -2.37 -7.87 30.02
C ALA A 627 -1.88 -6.47 29.64
N TYR A 628 -2.63 -5.75 28.80
CA TYR A 628 -2.21 -4.48 28.19
C TYR A 628 -2.94 -3.24 28.73
N GLY A 629 -3.95 -3.42 29.59
CA GLY A 629 -4.76 -2.35 30.16
C GLY A 629 -4.75 -2.28 31.69
N LEU A 630 -4.59 -3.41 32.40
CA LEU A 630 -4.54 -3.42 33.86
C LEU A 630 -3.11 -3.32 34.40
N ASP A 631 -2.91 -2.43 35.38
CA ASP A 631 -1.66 -2.29 36.11
C ASP A 631 -1.89 -1.92 37.59
N PHE A 632 -0.80 -1.87 38.36
CA PHE A 632 -0.76 -1.64 39.80
C PHE A 632 0.16 -0.44 40.10
N PRO A 633 -0.36 0.81 40.09
CA PRO A 633 0.45 2.03 40.16
C PRO A 633 1.32 2.12 41.42
N ASP A 634 0.81 1.62 42.55
CA ASP A 634 1.50 1.70 43.85
C ASP A 634 2.55 0.58 44.06
N SER A 635 2.72 -0.32 43.09
CA SER A 635 3.63 -1.46 43.20
C SER A 635 4.96 -1.23 42.47
N ASN A 636 6.07 -1.52 43.16
CA ASN A 636 7.42 -1.50 42.58
C ASN A 636 7.88 -2.88 42.07
N ALA A 637 7.00 -3.88 42.08
CA ALA A 637 7.32 -5.22 41.56
C ALA A 637 7.57 -5.18 40.04
N LYS A 638 8.41 -6.07 39.52
CA LYS A 638 8.53 -6.24 38.05
C LYS A 638 7.18 -6.62 37.46
N PHE A 639 6.88 -6.13 36.27
CA PHE A 639 5.60 -6.28 35.56
C PHE A 639 4.38 -5.62 36.24
N SER A 640 4.57 -4.70 37.19
CA SER A 640 3.44 -4.06 37.88
C SER A 640 2.86 -2.83 37.18
N ARG A 641 3.67 -2.02 36.47
CA ARG A 641 3.27 -0.69 35.95
C ARG A 641 3.38 -0.59 34.43
N LEU A 642 2.28 -0.21 33.77
CA LEU A 642 2.17 -0.02 32.31
C LEU A 642 2.49 1.41 31.87
N THR A 643 2.27 2.38 32.75
CA THR A 643 2.56 3.79 32.50
C THR A 643 3.40 4.37 33.62
N GLN A 644 4.16 5.42 33.27
CA GLN A 644 4.78 6.28 34.26
C GLN A 644 3.71 7.19 34.88
N GLU A 645 3.88 7.53 36.17
CA GLU A 645 3.13 8.61 36.80
C GLU A 645 3.63 9.99 36.39
#